data_AF-A0A9Q1FV24-F1
#
_entry.id   AF-A0A9Q1FV24-F1
#
_cell.length_a   1.000
_cell.length_b   1.000
_cell.length_c   1.000
_cell.angle_alpha   90.00
_cell.angle_beta   90.00
_cell.angle_gamma   90.00
#
_symmetry.space_group_name_H-M   'P 1'
#
loop_
_entity.id
_entity.type
_entity.pdbx_description
1 polymer ?
#
loop_
_entity_poly.entity_id
_entity_poly.type
_entity_poly.pdbx_seq_one_letter_code
_entity_poly.pdbx_strand_id
1 'polypeptide(L)'
;MITFYSFLLIQELRGHFIGLKREEYFKLNIQTWPDLYLSILKPYKTRLVGSGCGWGNCPGEMTDQGNNNQNISRNPFAALFSSLADAKQFASGQKQHQQPEPPSVSSGDSQSDSDNSVSDSIDDNDDSVAEISRSFRSRQELCEQLNVNHMIQRIFLITLDNSDPNLKGGNGTPPRCVYLEEMATDLDGQDWLDMDNIEQALFNRLLLLEPGNHLIYMTSSSVANLSAERHAGEKCAVPYLYACYQRAKEEVTKVPEKLLSYAVRCKNLTVSNARTVLLTPEIYVSQNVYEQLLDLLLEGVSGAQLDEVVEFLEEVIAALLADQEVRTFGEVMVPVLDILQGRMKDLDLCQVLLYSYLDILLYFSHQKDIAKVLMEYIQPKDPNSGLQYQKTLLGTALSFSCLLKTPGVVESHGFFLNPSRSSPQEMKVQESNIHQFMGQYHEKLYQILRNLLQQTGDTRHLLLTWLGGCLQANAGRAKIWANQMPEIFMQTYASDALFLNLGAALLKLCQPFCRPRSPKLLTFNPTYCALKELSEEERRNRNVHARGLDKETCLVPAPPQHTAEFAQSYSLLTENLILTQLTLHLGFHRLHDQMVKMNQSLHRLQGSWREAGHGGGAAADQLREQFERLMTVYLSTKAAATQPGMLQGCLNLQASTAALLVQLSLNNQGPEHTQLSFPLPVLQHSPLCYVPEFFAENMGDFFIFLRRFADEVLESSADSLEQVLNFITVFMGNVDRMKNPHLRAKLAEVLEAVMPHLEPVSPGLTQPIMFQRHRVFCTYHHAPHLAEALITVFVDIEFTGDPHQFEQKFNYRRPMYPILAHVPNSEIHVGEGQLQAEHQAFG
;
A
#
# COMPACT_ATOMS: atom_id res chain seq x y z
N MET A 1 -2.50 -42.66 41.06
CA MET A 1 -1.95 -41.65 42.01
C MET A 1 -1.97 -40.24 41.42
N ILE A 2 -1.32 -39.96 40.28
CA ILE A 2 -1.28 -38.59 39.71
C ILE A 2 -2.69 -37.98 39.55
N THR A 3 -3.64 -38.71 38.95
CA THR A 3 -5.04 -38.29 38.82
C THR A 3 -5.74 -37.95 40.15
N PHE A 4 -5.33 -38.62 41.24
CA PHE A 4 -5.87 -38.39 42.59
C PHE A 4 -5.25 -37.14 43.23
N TYR A 5 -3.97 -36.89 42.98
CA TYR A 5 -3.31 -35.63 43.35
C TYR A 5 -3.84 -34.45 42.54
N SER A 6 -4.09 -34.60 41.23
CA SER A 6 -4.73 -33.56 40.42
C SER A 6 -6.15 -33.27 40.91
N PHE A 7 -6.93 -34.29 41.28
CA PHE A 7 -8.26 -34.12 41.85
C PHE A 7 -8.23 -33.43 43.22
N LEU A 8 -7.29 -33.81 44.10
CA LEU A 8 -7.05 -33.14 45.38
C LEU A 8 -6.60 -31.69 45.21
N LEU A 9 -5.73 -31.40 44.24
CA LEU A 9 -5.29 -30.04 43.93
C LEU A 9 -6.45 -29.18 43.39
N ILE A 10 -7.30 -29.75 42.52
CA ILE A 10 -8.53 -29.10 42.04
C ILE A 10 -9.52 -28.86 43.20
N GLN A 11 -9.60 -29.75 44.19
CA GLN A 11 -10.41 -29.54 45.40
C GLN A 11 -9.80 -28.53 46.38
N GLU A 12 -8.48 -28.52 46.62
CA GLU A 12 -7.83 -27.50 47.45
C GLU A 12 -7.92 -26.11 46.78
N LEU A 13 -7.74 -26.02 45.46
CA LEU A 13 -7.97 -24.79 44.70
C LEU A 13 -9.44 -24.34 44.79
N ARG A 14 -10.43 -25.22 44.53
CA ARG A 14 -11.85 -24.87 44.73
C ARG A 14 -12.17 -24.47 46.18
N GLY A 15 -11.56 -25.10 47.18
CA GLY A 15 -11.72 -24.73 48.58
C GLY A 15 -11.21 -23.33 48.87
N HIS A 16 -10.04 -22.97 48.35
CA HIS A 16 -9.48 -21.63 48.43
C HIS A 16 -10.28 -20.57 47.67
N PHE A 17 -10.89 -20.93 46.53
CA PHE A 17 -11.76 -20.03 45.75
C PHE A 17 -13.17 -19.83 46.35
N ILE A 18 -13.60 -20.65 47.32
CA ILE A 18 -14.96 -20.60 47.92
C ILE A 18 -14.92 -20.17 49.41
N GLY A 19 -13.74 -19.95 50.01
CA GLY A 19 -13.61 -19.33 51.33
C GLY A 19 -13.98 -20.21 52.53
N LEU A 20 -14.11 -21.54 52.34
CA LEU A 20 -14.45 -22.46 53.43
C LEU A 20 -13.24 -22.82 54.29
N LYS A 21 -13.35 -22.63 55.61
CA LYS A 21 -12.31 -23.00 56.56
C LYS A 21 -12.07 -24.51 56.60
N ARG A 22 -10.80 -24.89 56.71
CA ARG A 22 -10.29 -26.28 56.68
C ARG A 22 -10.95 -27.26 57.67
N GLU A 23 -11.62 -26.75 58.70
CA GLU A 23 -12.27 -27.54 59.75
C GLU A 23 -13.74 -27.89 59.48
N GLU A 24 -14.44 -27.16 58.59
CA GLU A 24 -15.85 -27.47 58.26
C GLU A 24 -15.96 -28.55 57.17
N TYR A 25 -14.96 -28.62 56.28
CA TYR A 25 -14.88 -29.64 55.22
C TYR A 25 -14.83 -31.08 55.74
N PHE A 26 -14.41 -31.29 56.99
CA PHE A 26 -14.37 -32.61 57.63
C PHE A 26 -15.68 -33.01 58.33
N LYS A 27 -16.67 -32.11 58.46
CA LYS A 27 -17.95 -32.38 59.15
C LYS A 27 -19.11 -32.67 58.21
N LEU A 28 -19.11 -32.19 56.97
CA LEU A 28 -20.08 -32.60 55.94
C LEU A 28 -19.61 -33.87 55.22
N ASN A 29 -19.63 -35.00 55.93
CA ASN A 29 -19.34 -36.30 55.37
C ASN A 29 -20.65 -37.01 54.96
N ILE A 30 -20.68 -37.63 53.78
CA ILE A 30 -21.59 -38.73 53.36
C ILE A 30 -23.08 -38.52 53.69
N GLN A 31 -23.87 -37.93 52.77
CA GLN A 31 -25.28 -38.36 52.57
C GLN A 31 -25.99 -37.86 51.29
N THR A 32 -25.51 -36.84 50.57
CA THR A 32 -26.25 -36.20 49.45
C THR A 32 -25.49 -36.18 48.11
N TRP A 33 -24.90 -37.31 47.71
CA TRP A 33 -24.15 -37.43 46.44
C TRP A 33 -24.56 -38.54 45.42
N PRO A 34 -25.63 -39.35 45.60
CA PRO A 34 -26.15 -40.17 44.49
C PRO A 34 -26.78 -39.34 43.35
N ASP A 35 -27.53 -38.28 43.67
CA ASP A 35 -28.44 -37.64 42.70
C ASP A 35 -27.76 -36.66 41.74
N LEU A 36 -26.66 -36.02 42.15
CA LEU A 36 -25.89 -35.12 41.26
C LEU A 36 -24.93 -35.87 40.33
N TYR A 37 -24.56 -37.12 40.67
CA TYR A 37 -23.72 -37.96 39.83
C TYR A 37 -24.50 -38.60 38.67
N LEU A 38 -25.84 -38.66 38.78
CA LEU A 38 -26.75 -39.24 37.80
C LEU A 38 -27.20 -38.28 36.68
N SER A 39 -26.95 -36.97 36.81
CA SER A 39 -27.34 -35.96 35.81
C SER A 39 -26.34 -35.77 34.66
N ILE A 40 -25.08 -36.20 34.83
CA ILE A 40 -23.98 -35.95 33.88
C ILE A 40 -23.73 -37.14 32.91
N LEU A 41 -24.33 -38.30 33.15
CA LEU A 41 -24.11 -39.51 32.33
C LEU A 41 -25.40 -40.23 31.90
N LYS A 42 -26.07 -39.71 30.86
CA LYS A 42 -26.99 -40.50 29.99
C LYS A 42 -27.37 -39.79 28.66
N PRO A 43 -26.75 -40.17 27.53
CA PRO A 43 -27.20 -39.76 26.19
C PRO A 43 -27.98 -40.88 25.44
N TYR A 44 -28.74 -40.48 24.41
CA TYR A 44 -29.39 -41.29 23.34
C TYR A 44 -30.55 -42.28 23.65
N LYS A 45 -31.81 -41.88 23.32
CA LYS A 45 -33.00 -42.66 22.79
C LYS A 45 -34.35 -41.89 22.99
N THR A 46 -35.43 -41.95 22.17
CA THR A 46 -35.66 -42.44 20.77
C THR A 46 -36.88 -41.76 20.10
N ARG A 47 -36.79 -41.45 18.78
CA ARG A 47 -37.81 -41.43 17.68
C ARG A 47 -39.36 -41.25 17.89
N LEU A 48 -39.89 -40.29 17.09
CA LEU A 48 -41.00 -40.37 16.06
C LEU A 48 -42.51 -40.19 16.36
N VAL A 49 -43.19 -39.68 15.30
CA VAL A 49 -44.65 -39.55 14.97
C VAL A 49 -45.40 -38.37 15.63
N GLY A 50 -46.22 -37.55 14.96
CA GLY A 50 -46.61 -37.40 13.53
C GLY A 50 -47.38 -36.06 13.29
N SER A 51 -47.25 -35.41 12.12
CA SER A 51 -48.21 -35.40 10.97
C SER A 51 -49.52 -34.59 11.11
N GLY A 52 -49.71 -33.57 10.25
CA GLY A 52 -50.97 -32.84 10.01
C GLY A 52 -50.85 -31.84 8.84
N CYS A 53 -51.85 -31.75 7.94
CA CYS A 53 -51.73 -31.14 6.60
C CYS A 53 -52.77 -30.03 6.27
N GLY A 54 -52.49 -29.26 5.21
CA GLY A 54 -53.42 -28.38 4.46
C GLY A 54 -52.64 -27.24 3.75
N TRP A 55 -52.40 -27.15 2.43
CA TRP A 55 -53.17 -27.31 1.17
C TRP A 55 -54.16 -26.17 0.83
N GLY A 56 -54.01 -25.60 -0.38
CA GLY A 56 -54.87 -24.55 -0.97
C GLY A 56 -54.06 -23.43 -1.67
N ASN A 57 -53.42 -23.68 -2.82
CA ASN A 57 -53.90 -23.53 -4.22
C ASN A 57 -54.02 -22.09 -4.77
N CYS A 58 -53.26 -21.82 -5.84
CA CYS A 58 -53.46 -20.77 -6.87
C CYS A 58 -54.64 -21.17 -7.82
N PRO A 59 -55.10 -20.38 -8.82
CA PRO A 59 -54.34 -19.87 -10.00
C PRO A 59 -54.70 -18.40 -10.37
N GLY A 60 -54.37 -17.77 -11.52
CA GLY A 60 -53.66 -18.15 -12.75
C GLY A 60 -53.17 -16.88 -13.50
N GLU A 61 -52.10 -16.95 -14.30
CA GLU A 61 -52.11 -17.06 -15.78
C GLU A 61 -52.07 -15.70 -16.54
N MET A 62 -51.00 -15.53 -17.36
CA MET A 62 -50.98 -15.12 -18.80
C MET A 62 -51.68 -13.80 -19.25
N THR A 63 -51.45 -13.09 -20.37
CA THR A 63 -50.46 -12.94 -21.50
C THR A 63 -50.92 -11.68 -22.29
N ASP A 64 -50.16 -10.90 -23.06
CA ASP A 64 -48.72 -10.73 -23.40
C ASP A 64 -48.58 -9.31 -24.05
N GLN A 65 -47.42 -8.95 -24.64
CA GLN A 65 -47.19 -8.01 -25.78
C GLN A 65 -47.92 -6.64 -25.87
N GLY A 66 -47.19 -5.56 -26.22
CA GLY A 66 -47.86 -4.42 -26.91
C GLY A 66 -47.29 -3.00 -26.89
N ASN A 67 -46.03 -2.81 -27.33
CA ASN A 67 -45.52 -1.69 -28.17
C ASN A 67 -45.88 -0.18 -27.95
N ASN A 68 -44.92 0.68 -28.36
CA ASN A 68 -45.02 2.09 -28.78
C ASN A 68 -45.00 3.29 -27.78
N ASN A 69 -43.90 4.06 -27.96
CA ASN A 69 -43.78 5.52 -28.04
C ASN A 69 -43.80 6.47 -26.81
N GLN A 70 -42.57 6.94 -26.51
CA GLN A 70 -42.19 8.36 -26.48
C GLN A 70 -42.96 9.31 -25.56
N ASN A 71 -42.54 9.34 -24.29
CA ASN A 71 -42.87 10.42 -23.36
C ASN A 71 -41.86 11.59 -23.47
N ILE A 72 -42.27 12.70 -24.09
CA ILE A 72 -41.51 13.98 -24.13
C ILE A 72 -41.58 14.74 -22.78
N SER A 73 -42.30 14.20 -21.79
CA SER A 73 -42.60 14.77 -20.47
C SER A 73 -41.42 14.84 -19.47
N ARG A 74 -40.16 14.69 -19.93
CA ARG A 74 -38.94 14.80 -19.10
C ARG A 74 -37.82 15.65 -19.70
N ASN A 75 -38.11 16.50 -20.68
CA ASN A 75 -37.12 17.48 -21.17
C ASN A 75 -37.17 18.79 -20.34
N PRO A 76 -36.09 19.19 -19.64
CA PRO A 76 -36.08 20.35 -18.74
C PRO A 76 -36.22 21.71 -19.44
N PHE A 77 -36.09 21.79 -20.77
CA PHE A 77 -36.20 23.05 -21.53
C PHE A 77 -37.65 23.42 -21.93
N ALA A 78 -38.66 22.63 -21.55
CA ALA A 78 -40.06 22.90 -21.85
C ALA A 78 -40.63 24.18 -21.20
N ALA A 79 -39.91 24.78 -20.23
CA ALA A 79 -40.30 26.03 -19.57
C ALA A 79 -40.00 27.31 -20.39
N LEU A 80 -39.32 27.20 -21.54
CA LEU A 80 -38.95 28.34 -22.39
C LEU A 80 -40.01 28.71 -23.45
N PHE A 81 -41.15 28.01 -23.49
CA PHE A 81 -42.21 28.23 -24.47
C PHE A 81 -43.55 28.47 -23.77
N SER A 82 -44.33 29.42 -24.29
CA SER A 82 -45.64 29.83 -23.76
C SER A 82 -46.68 28.72 -23.72
N SER A 83 -46.54 27.68 -24.56
CA SER A 83 -47.36 26.48 -24.52
C SER A 83 -46.65 25.26 -25.10
N LEU A 84 -47.15 24.07 -24.76
CA LEU A 84 -46.73 22.79 -25.35
C LEU A 84 -47.09 22.66 -26.85
N ALA A 85 -47.90 23.57 -27.41
CA ALA A 85 -48.13 23.66 -28.85
C ALA A 85 -46.99 24.42 -29.54
N ASP A 86 -46.57 25.55 -28.95
CA ASP A 86 -45.46 26.38 -29.46
C ASP A 86 -44.14 25.59 -29.48
N ALA A 87 -43.86 24.83 -28.41
CA ALA A 87 -42.70 23.94 -28.35
C ALA A 87 -42.71 22.84 -29.44
N LYS A 88 -43.89 22.39 -29.88
CA LYS A 88 -44.05 21.40 -30.97
C LYS A 88 -43.95 22.04 -32.36
N GLN A 89 -44.36 23.29 -32.52
CA GLN A 89 -44.14 24.06 -33.76
C GLN A 89 -42.65 24.41 -33.93
N PHE A 90 -41.96 24.82 -32.86
CA PHE A 90 -40.52 25.08 -32.90
C PHE A 90 -39.71 23.83 -33.29
N ALA A 91 -40.05 22.67 -32.72
CA ALA A 91 -39.39 21.39 -33.01
C ALA A 91 -39.68 20.81 -34.42
N SER A 92 -40.66 21.34 -35.16
CA SER A 92 -41.01 20.88 -36.51
C SER A 92 -40.49 21.81 -37.63
N GLY A 93 -39.82 22.92 -37.29
CA GLY A 93 -39.28 23.89 -38.25
C GLY A 93 -37.82 23.67 -38.72
N GLN A 94 -37.10 22.68 -38.17
CA GLN A 94 -35.69 22.43 -38.54
C GLN A 94 -35.45 21.01 -39.06
N LYS A 95 -35.62 20.81 -40.38
CA LYS A 95 -34.88 19.79 -41.17
C LYS A 95 -35.09 19.99 -42.69
N GLN A 96 -33.98 19.95 -43.44
CA GLN A 96 -33.85 19.92 -44.91
C GLN A 96 -34.18 21.22 -45.68
N HIS A 97 -33.40 21.68 -46.69
CA HIS A 97 -32.02 21.35 -47.14
C HIS A 97 -31.50 22.44 -48.13
N GLN A 98 -30.18 22.71 -48.12
CA GLN A 98 -29.26 23.08 -49.24
C GLN A 98 -29.51 24.29 -50.21
N GLN A 99 -28.44 25.11 -50.38
CA GLN A 99 -27.88 25.93 -51.52
C GLN A 99 -28.67 26.16 -52.85
N PRO A 100 -28.37 27.20 -53.70
CA PRO A 100 -27.22 28.16 -53.74
C PRO A 100 -27.57 29.67 -53.99
N GLU A 101 -26.55 30.50 -54.25
CA GLU A 101 -26.54 31.92 -54.74
C GLU A 101 -27.08 32.13 -56.19
N PRO A 102 -27.13 33.38 -56.77
CA PRO A 102 -27.49 34.75 -56.29
C PRO A 102 -28.56 35.37 -57.28
N PRO A 103 -28.62 36.66 -57.70
CA PRO A 103 -28.33 37.98 -57.10
C PRO A 103 -29.53 39.01 -57.18
N SER A 104 -29.29 40.23 -56.67
CA SER A 104 -29.68 41.58 -57.22
C SER A 104 -31.11 42.21 -57.13
N VAL A 105 -31.07 43.57 -57.13
CA VAL A 105 -32.08 44.59 -57.57
C VAL A 105 -33.16 45.16 -56.60
N SER A 106 -32.73 46.13 -55.79
CA SER A 106 -33.22 47.54 -55.71
C SER A 106 -34.58 47.98 -55.11
N SER A 107 -34.59 49.27 -54.74
CA SER A 107 -35.71 50.22 -54.53
C SER A 107 -36.54 50.10 -53.23
N GLY A 108 -36.82 51.20 -52.53
CA GLY A 108 -36.42 52.60 -52.74
C GLY A 108 -36.99 53.56 -51.69
N ASP A 109 -36.61 54.85 -51.79
CA ASP A 109 -37.18 56.04 -51.10
C ASP A 109 -37.10 56.08 -49.55
N SER A 110 -37.04 57.22 -48.84
CA SER A 110 -36.62 58.63 -49.08
C SER A 110 -36.42 59.29 -47.68
N GLN A 111 -35.97 60.54 -47.43
CA GLN A 111 -35.61 61.72 -48.25
C GLN A 111 -34.70 62.67 -47.42
N SER A 112 -34.54 63.92 -47.88
CA SER A 112 -34.19 65.17 -47.17
C SER A 112 -32.72 65.61 -47.06
N ASP A 113 -32.22 66.06 -48.20
CA ASP A 113 -31.78 67.46 -48.44
C ASP A 113 -30.75 68.10 -47.48
N SER A 114 -29.58 68.43 -48.04
CA SER A 114 -29.33 69.84 -48.43
C SER A 114 -28.14 69.97 -49.37
N ASP A 115 -28.35 70.69 -50.47
CA ASP A 115 -27.31 71.02 -51.44
C ASP A 115 -26.30 72.03 -50.89
N ASN A 116 -25.02 71.83 -51.22
CA ASN A 116 -24.43 72.69 -52.25
C ASN A 116 -23.12 72.13 -52.81
N SER A 117 -23.06 72.09 -54.15
CA SER A 117 -21.82 72.18 -54.93
C SER A 117 -20.95 73.36 -54.44
N VAL A 118 -19.63 73.35 -54.56
CA VAL A 118 -18.90 73.37 -55.85
C VAL A 118 -17.60 72.57 -55.77
N SER A 119 -17.36 71.79 -56.81
CA SER A 119 -16.06 71.16 -57.12
C SER A 119 -15.00 72.19 -57.49
N ASP A 120 -13.76 72.01 -57.03
CA ASP A 120 -12.69 71.77 -58.01
C ASP A 120 -11.38 71.25 -57.39
N SER A 121 -10.88 70.19 -58.03
CA SER A 121 -9.48 69.75 -58.18
C SER A 121 -8.44 70.03 -57.07
N ILE A 122 -8.13 68.98 -56.29
CA ILE A 122 -6.74 68.53 -56.08
C ILE A 122 -6.72 66.99 -56.05
N ASP A 123 -6.77 66.35 -57.22
CA ASP A 123 -6.20 65.00 -57.38
C ASP A 123 -4.68 65.19 -57.51
N ASP A 124 -3.92 64.78 -56.49
CA ASP A 124 -2.47 64.52 -56.58
C ASP A 124 -1.89 63.90 -55.27
N ASN A 125 -2.73 63.36 -54.36
CA ASN A 125 -2.25 62.92 -53.04
C ASN A 125 -2.88 61.62 -52.49
N ASP A 126 -3.83 60.98 -53.18
CA ASP A 126 -4.46 59.75 -52.68
C ASP A 126 -3.61 58.50 -52.97
N ASP A 127 -2.89 58.47 -54.11
CA ASP A 127 -1.88 57.44 -54.38
C ASP A 127 -0.74 57.47 -53.34
N SER A 128 -0.36 58.65 -52.84
CA SER A 128 0.66 58.77 -51.79
C SER A 128 0.16 58.18 -50.46
N VAL A 129 -1.10 58.43 -50.08
CA VAL A 129 -1.71 57.86 -48.87
C VAL A 129 -1.94 56.36 -49.02
N ALA A 130 -2.27 55.87 -50.21
CA ALA A 130 -2.40 54.45 -50.51
C ALA A 130 -1.04 53.72 -50.52
N GLU A 131 0.01 54.29 -51.12
CA GLU A 131 1.38 53.76 -51.05
C GLU A 131 1.96 53.83 -49.64
N ILE A 132 1.76 54.94 -48.91
CA ILE A 132 2.14 55.05 -47.50
C ILE A 132 1.39 53.99 -46.69
N SER A 133 0.10 53.77 -46.92
CA SER A 133 -0.67 52.73 -46.22
C SER A 133 -0.22 51.31 -46.56
N ARG A 134 0.14 51.02 -47.82
CA ARG A 134 0.76 49.73 -48.22
C ARG A 134 2.16 49.57 -47.62
N SER A 135 2.96 50.62 -47.60
CA SER A 135 4.30 50.68 -46.98
C SER A 135 4.24 50.51 -45.46
N PHE A 136 3.25 51.09 -44.79
CA PHE A 136 3.01 50.89 -43.37
C PHE A 136 2.51 49.47 -43.08
N ARG A 137 1.61 48.91 -43.90
CA ARG A 137 1.22 47.49 -43.78
C ARG A 137 2.41 46.56 -43.99
N SER A 138 3.20 46.74 -45.05
CA SER A 138 4.37 45.91 -45.32
C SER A 138 5.45 46.05 -44.25
N ARG A 139 5.68 47.24 -43.69
CA ARG A 139 6.57 47.44 -42.53
C ARG A 139 6.01 46.82 -41.24
N GLN A 140 4.69 46.84 -41.05
CA GLN A 140 4.06 46.21 -39.90
C GLN A 140 4.12 44.68 -40.01
N GLU A 141 3.86 44.12 -41.19
CA GLU A 141 4.03 42.70 -41.53
C GLU A 141 5.49 42.26 -41.35
N LEU A 142 6.46 43.04 -41.85
CA LEU A 142 7.90 42.77 -41.65
C LEU A 142 8.30 42.83 -40.17
N CYS A 143 7.73 43.75 -39.40
CA CYS A 143 7.95 43.85 -37.96
C CYS A 143 7.30 42.68 -37.20
N GLU A 144 6.09 42.27 -37.57
CA GLU A 144 5.40 41.12 -36.99
C GLU A 144 6.16 39.82 -37.32
N GLN A 145 6.67 39.65 -38.55
CA GLN A 145 7.59 38.55 -38.94
C GLN A 145 8.90 38.55 -38.14
N LEU A 146 9.57 39.70 -37.99
CA LEU A 146 10.80 39.81 -37.20
C LEU A 146 10.57 39.42 -35.73
N ASN A 147 9.43 39.85 -35.16
CA ASN A 147 9.07 39.50 -33.79
C ASN A 147 8.75 37.99 -33.64
N VAL A 148 8.11 37.37 -34.63
CA VAL A 148 7.90 35.91 -34.68
C VAL A 148 9.24 35.17 -34.77
N ASN A 149 10.14 35.58 -35.66
CA ASN A 149 11.49 35.01 -35.77
C ASN A 149 12.25 35.11 -34.44
N HIS A 150 12.33 36.29 -33.82
CA HIS A 150 13.00 36.45 -32.52
C HIS A 150 12.35 35.61 -31.40
N MET A 151 11.03 35.46 -31.39
CA MET A 151 10.31 34.60 -30.44
C MET A 151 10.66 33.12 -30.67
N ILE A 152 10.65 32.65 -31.91
CA ILE A 152 11.08 31.30 -32.28
C ILE A 152 12.53 31.05 -31.84
N GLN A 153 13.44 31.98 -32.14
CA GLN A 153 14.84 31.93 -31.71
C GLN A 153 14.96 31.84 -30.19
N ARG A 154 14.22 32.65 -29.40
CA ARG A 154 14.24 32.55 -27.92
C ARG A 154 13.74 31.20 -27.40
N ILE A 155 12.69 30.63 -28.00
CA ILE A 155 12.09 29.37 -27.55
C ILE A 155 12.99 28.18 -27.90
N PHE A 156 13.41 28.08 -29.16
CA PHE A 156 14.07 26.88 -29.69
C PHE A 156 15.60 27.00 -29.80
N LEU A 157 16.18 28.20 -29.65
CA LEU A 157 17.64 28.42 -29.73
C LEU A 157 18.24 27.91 -31.06
N ILE A 158 17.52 28.11 -32.16
CA ILE A 158 17.90 27.79 -33.54
C ILE A 158 17.82 29.04 -34.42
N THR A 159 18.52 29.05 -35.56
CA THR A 159 18.53 30.18 -36.50
C THR A 159 18.94 29.75 -37.92
N LEU A 160 18.47 30.49 -38.92
CA LEU A 160 18.93 30.43 -40.32
C LEU A 160 19.86 31.61 -40.68
N ASP A 161 20.02 32.57 -39.77
CA ASP A 161 20.84 33.77 -39.95
C ASP A 161 22.25 33.60 -39.35
N ASN A 162 23.26 33.47 -40.22
CA ASN A 162 24.69 33.40 -39.89
C ASN A 162 25.45 34.74 -40.10
N SER A 163 24.73 35.88 -40.13
CA SER A 163 25.34 37.21 -40.20
C SER A 163 26.08 37.60 -38.91
N ASP A 164 26.99 38.58 -39.02
CA ASP A 164 27.82 39.08 -37.92
C ASP A 164 26.95 39.51 -36.71
N PRO A 165 27.24 39.04 -35.48
CA PRO A 165 26.55 39.47 -34.25
C PRO A 165 26.48 40.99 -34.04
N ASN A 166 27.38 41.77 -34.65
CA ASN A 166 27.37 43.24 -34.60
C ASN A 166 26.30 43.88 -35.50
N LEU A 167 25.78 43.15 -36.49
CA LEU A 167 24.67 43.57 -37.36
C LEU A 167 23.30 43.21 -36.77
N LYS A 168 23.26 42.24 -35.83
CA LYS A 168 22.04 41.75 -35.17
C LYS A 168 21.59 42.72 -34.07
N GLY A 169 20.37 43.22 -34.18
CA GLY A 169 19.79 44.14 -33.20
C GLY A 169 19.54 43.46 -31.85
N GLY A 170 20.34 43.80 -30.83
CA GLY A 170 20.40 43.08 -29.53
C GLY A 170 19.15 43.12 -28.63
N ASN A 171 17.99 43.57 -29.11
CA ASN A 171 16.75 43.59 -28.34
C ASN A 171 15.98 42.27 -28.51
N GLY A 172 16.21 41.34 -27.58
CA GLY A 172 15.38 40.13 -27.42
C GLY A 172 15.82 38.92 -28.25
N THR A 173 17.02 38.91 -28.82
CA THR A 173 17.65 37.68 -29.34
C THR A 173 18.31 36.89 -28.20
N PRO A 174 18.29 35.54 -28.23
CA PRO A 174 19.11 34.74 -27.32
C PRO A 174 20.61 34.96 -27.60
N PRO A 175 21.53 34.69 -26.66
CA PRO A 175 22.97 34.90 -26.88
C PRO A 175 23.64 33.85 -27.78
N ARG A 176 23.09 32.62 -27.83
CA ARG A 176 23.58 31.49 -28.63
C ARG A 176 22.39 30.82 -29.32
N CYS A 177 22.58 30.45 -30.58
CA CYS A 177 21.68 29.57 -31.33
C CYS A 177 22.49 28.50 -32.08
N VAL A 178 21.84 27.38 -32.39
CA VAL A 178 22.31 26.42 -33.40
C VAL A 178 21.93 26.93 -34.79
N TYR A 179 22.92 27.04 -35.68
CA TYR A 179 22.72 27.36 -37.08
C TYR A 179 22.35 26.11 -37.87
N LEU A 180 21.26 26.16 -38.64
CA LEU A 180 20.77 25.05 -39.47
C LEU A 180 21.24 25.24 -40.92
N GLU A 181 22.52 24.97 -41.18
CA GLU A 181 23.20 25.24 -42.45
C GLU A 181 22.49 24.64 -43.67
N GLU A 182 22.19 23.34 -43.67
CA GLU A 182 21.51 22.64 -44.77
C GLU A 182 20.13 23.27 -45.09
N MET A 183 19.36 23.61 -44.05
CA MET A 183 18.04 24.23 -44.22
C MET A 183 18.13 25.68 -44.72
N ALA A 184 19.14 26.43 -44.28
CA ALA A 184 19.39 27.78 -44.76
C ALA A 184 19.81 27.79 -46.25
N THR A 185 20.46 26.71 -46.73
CA THR A 185 20.75 26.54 -48.16
C THR A 185 19.52 26.13 -48.98
N ASP A 186 18.61 25.34 -48.42
CA ASP A 186 17.40 24.87 -49.11
C ASP A 186 16.33 25.96 -49.32
N LEU A 187 16.30 26.99 -48.46
CA LEU A 187 15.29 28.06 -48.47
C LEU A 187 15.65 29.30 -49.33
N ASP A 188 16.66 29.18 -50.20
CA ASP A 188 17.07 30.13 -51.26
C ASP A 188 16.85 31.62 -50.94
N GLY A 189 17.57 32.13 -49.93
CA GLY A 189 17.61 33.55 -49.58
C GLY A 189 16.74 33.96 -48.38
N GLN A 190 15.96 33.05 -47.79
CA GLN A 190 15.28 33.28 -46.51
C GLN A 190 16.20 32.96 -45.31
N ASP A 191 16.51 33.98 -44.49
CA ASP A 191 17.35 33.88 -43.29
C ASP A 191 16.58 33.94 -41.96
N TRP A 192 15.25 34.11 -42.00
CA TRP A 192 14.37 34.13 -40.83
C TRP A 192 13.54 32.84 -40.67
N LEU A 193 13.27 32.47 -39.42
CA LEU A 193 12.30 31.42 -39.09
C LEU A 193 10.89 32.01 -38.96
N ASP A 194 9.91 31.26 -39.43
CA ASP A 194 8.48 31.60 -39.37
C ASP A 194 7.63 30.37 -39.03
N MET A 195 6.31 30.51 -39.11
CA MET A 195 5.34 29.50 -38.70
C MET A 195 5.11 28.40 -39.75
N ASP A 196 5.67 28.55 -40.96
CA ASP A 196 5.56 27.58 -42.04
C ASP A 196 6.82 26.69 -42.09
N ASN A 197 7.98 27.23 -41.71
CA ASN A 197 9.25 26.49 -41.71
C ASN A 197 9.68 25.91 -40.34
N ILE A 198 9.14 26.39 -39.21
CA ILE A 198 9.59 25.97 -37.86
C ILE A 198 9.50 24.46 -37.58
N GLU A 199 8.52 23.76 -38.15
CA GLU A 199 8.37 22.31 -37.91
C GLU A 199 9.55 21.52 -38.51
N GLN A 200 9.97 21.88 -39.73
CA GLN A 200 11.17 21.32 -40.36
C GLN A 200 12.45 21.74 -39.61
N ALA A 201 12.54 23.00 -39.19
CA ALA A 201 13.70 23.52 -38.46
C ALA A 201 13.92 22.79 -37.13
N LEU A 202 12.84 22.56 -36.37
CA LEU A 202 12.89 21.83 -35.12
C LEU A 202 13.21 20.35 -35.34
N PHE A 203 12.65 19.71 -36.37
CA PHE A 203 12.99 18.33 -36.73
C PHE A 203 14.48 18.19 -37.07
N ASN A 204 15.01 19.03 -37.97
CA ASN A 204 16.43 19.05 -38.32
C ASN A 204 17.31 19.26 -37.07
N ARG A 205 16.95 20.19 -36.17
CA ARG A 205 17.67 20.42 -34.91
C ARG A 205 17.70 19.20 -33.99
N LEU A 206 16.66 18.38 -33.96
CA LEU A 206 16.61 17.17 -33.14
C LEU A 206 17.42 16.01 -33.73
N LEU A 207 17.67 16.01 -35.05
CA LEU A 207 18.49 15.00 -35.74
C LEU A 207 20.00 15.29 -35.70
N LEU A 208 20.43 16.50 -35.34
CA LEU A 208 21.85 16.83 -35.20
C LEU A 208 22.51 16.01 -34.09
N LEU A 209 23.48 15.16 -34.46
CA LEU A 209 24.23 14.31 -33.53
C LEU A 209 25.09 15.11 -32.53
N GLU A 210 25.62 16.25 -32.96
CA GLU A 210 26.45 17.15 -32.15
C GLU A 210 26.00 18.62 -32.37
N PRO A 211 24.90 19.06 -31.74
CA PRO A 211 24.40 20.43 -31.92
C PRO A 211 25.39 21.50 -31.46
N GLY A 212 26.24 21.17 -30.48
CA GLY A 212 27.32 22.04 -29.99
C GLY A 212 28.31 22.50 -31.06
N ASN A 213 28.53 21.71 -32.11
CA ASN A 213 29.43 22.06 -33.22
C ASN A 213 28.85 23.15 -34.15
N HIS A 214 27.54 23.39 -34.07
CA HIS A 214 26.79 24.29 -34.93
C HIS A 214 26.39 25.59 -34.21
N LEU A 215 27.01 25.88 -33.06
CA LEU A 215 26.68 27.04 -32.21
C LEU A 215 27.30 28.33 -32.72
N ILE A 216 26.44 29.30 -33.09
CA ILE A 216 26.85 30.65 -33.44
C ILE A 216 26.55 31.65 -32.31
N TYR A 217 27.25 32.78 -32.34
CA TYR A 217 26.93 33.93 -31.48
C TYR A 217 25.80 34.74 -32.12
N MET A 218 24.86 35.21 -31.30
CA MET A 218 23.71 36.01 -31.74
C MET A 218 23.70 37.41 -31.12
N THR A 219 24.63 37.69 -30.18
CA THR A 219 24.89 39.00 -29.59
C THR A 219 26.39 39.26 -29.49
N SER A 220 26.82 40.52 -29.52
CA SER A 220 28.22 40.95 -29.57
C SER A 220 28.98 40.87 -28.24
N SER A 221 28.56 40.00 -27.31
CA SER A 221 29.22 39.82 -26.00
C SER A 221 30.49 38.98 -26.11
N SER A 222 31.62 39.52 -25.64
CA SER A 222 32.92 38.85 -25.62
C SER A 222 33.13 37.88 -24.44
N VAL A 223 32.12 37.70 -23.57
CA VAL A 223 32.19 36.81 -22.40
C VAL A 223 31.55 35.46 -22.74
N ALA A 224 32.29 34.37 -22.55
CA ALA A 224 31.80 33.02 -22.73
C ALA A 224 30.62 32.73 -21.78
N ASN A 225 29.44 32.44 -22.35
CA ASN A 225 28.24 32.10 -21.60
C ASN A 225 28.01 30.59 -21.66
N LEU A 226 28.69 29.86 -20.77
CA LEU A 226 28.67 28.40 -20.70
C LEU A 226 27.26 27.82 -20.51
N SER A 227 26.35 28.53 -19.85
CA SER A 227 24.94 28.12 -19.72
C SER A 227 24.21 28.23 -21.05
N ALA A 228 24.35 29.34 -21.78
CA ALA A 228 23.74 29.49 -23.10
C ALA A 228 24.28 28.48 -24.12
N GLU A 229 25.59 28.21 -24.08
CA GLU A 229 26.25 27.18 -24.89
C GLU A 229 25.69 25.79 -24.57
N ARG A 230 25.52 25.45 -23.29
CA ARG A 230 24.90 24.19 -22.87
C ARG A 230 23.44 24.08 -23.30
N HIS A 231 22.64 25.13 -23.13
CA HIS A 231 21.20 25.09 -23.44
C HIS A 231 20.92 25.02 -24.95
N ALA A 232 21.66 25.79 -25.75
CA ALA A 232 21.53 25.75 -27.21
C ALA A 232 22.16 24.47 -27.79
N GLY A 233 23.28 24.02 -27.22
CA GLY A 233 24.02 22.83 -27.65
C GLY A 233 23.52 21.50 -27.09
N GLU A 234 22.40 21.49 -26.36
CA GLU A 234 21.86 20.28 -25.73
C GLU A 234 21.65 19.15 -26.76
N LYS A 235 22.25 18.00 -26.48
CA LYS A 235 22.28 16.84 -27.38
C LYS A 235 21.09 15.91 -27.15
N CYS A 236 20.62 15.80 -25.92
CA CYS A 236 19.52 14.93 -25.56
C CYS A 236 18.18 15.55 -25.96
N ALA A 237 17.44 14.86 -26.84
CA ALA A 237 16.19 15.35 -27.41
C ALA A 237 15.12 15.70 -26.36
N VAL A 238 14.92 14.85 -25.35
CA VAL A 238 13.87 15.05 -24.34
C VAL A 238 14.17 16.25 -23.41
N PRO A 239 15.37 16.39 -22.79
CA PRO A 239 15.76 17.59 -22.03
C PRO A 239 15.71 18.87 -22.86
N TYR A 240 16.17 18.85 -24.11
CA TYR A 240 16.09 20.01 -25.01
C TYR A 240 14.63 20.44 -25.25
N LEU A 241 13.72 19.49 -25.52
CA LEU A 241 12.30 19.78 -25.73
C LEU A 241 11.58 20.26 -24.47
N TYR A 242 11.92 19.72 -23.30
CA TYR A 242 11.45 20.23 -22.01
C TYR A 242 11.91 21.68 -21.77
N ALA A 243 13.19 21.98 -22.02
CA ALA A 243 13.71 23.34 -21.88
C ALA A 243 13.08 24.31 -22.91
N CYS A 244 12.76 23.84 -24.12
CA CYS A 244 11.96 24.61 -25.09
C CYS A 244 10.53 24.84 -24.58
N TYR A 245 9.89 23.84 -23.97
CA TYR A 245 8.55 23.94 -23.39
C TYR A 245 8.50 24.99 -22.26
N GLN A 246 9.48 24.96 -21.32
CA GLN A 246 9.61 25.99 -20.28
C GLN A 246 9.73 27.39 -20.90
N ARG A 247 10.61 27.58 -21.89
CA ARG A 247 10.77 28.87 -22.57
C ARG A 247 9.51 29.30 -23.33
N ALA A 248 8.82 28.39 -24.00
CA ALA A 248 7.55 28.68 -24.68
C ALA A 248 6.46 29.09 -23.68
N LYS A 249 6.34 28.39 -22.54
CA LYS A 249 5.42 28.72 -21.45
C LYS A 249 5.71 30.10 -20.86
N GLU A 250 6.99 30.44 -20.65
CA GLU A 250 7.38 31.78 -20.24
C GLU A 250 7.02 32.85 -21.28
N GLU A 251 7.32 32.62 -22.57
CA GLU A 251 7.00 33.56 -23.66
C GLU A 251 5.49 33.80 -23.77
N VAL A 252 4.66 32.77 -23.64
CA VAL A 252 3.18 32.88 -23.60
C VAL A 252 2.69 33.90 -22.55
N THR A 253 3.41 34.08 -21.43
CA THR A 253 3.06 35.09 -20.41
C THR A 253 3.60 36.50 -20.68
N LYS A 254 4.56 36.64 -21.60
CA LYS A 254 5.31 37.89 -21.86
C LYS A 254 4.94 38.56 -23.18
N VAL A 255 4.51 37.79 -24.18
CA VAL A 255 4.23 38.32 -25.52
C VAL A 255 2.95 39.17 -25.59
N PRO A 256 2.88 40.19 -26.46
CA PRO A 256 1.64 40.89 -26.76
C PRO A 256 0.56 39.95 -27.33
N GLU A 257 -0.71 40.32 -27.15
CA GLU A 257 -1.89 39.54 -27.60
C GLU A 257 -1.81 39.09 -29.06
N LYS A 258 -1.29 39.94 -29.96
CA LYS A 258 -1.06 39.62 -31.38
C LYS A 258 -0.12 38.42 -31.63
N LEU A 259 0.80 38.14 -30.72
CA LEU A 259 1.80 37.07 -30.83
C LEU A 259 1.45 35.86 -29.96
N LEU A 260 0.41 35.94 -29.13
CA LEU A 260 0.02 34.89 -28.19
C LEU A 260 -0.33 33.57 -28.88
N SER A 261 -1.05 33.62 -30.01
CA SER A 261 -1.38 32.44 -30.82
C SER A 261 -0.13 31.71 -31.34
N TYR A 262 0.89 32.47 -31.76
CA TYR A 262 2.17 31.93 -32.21
C TYR A 262 2.98 31.33 -31.06
N ALA A 263 3.03 31.99 -29.89
CA ALA A 263 3.70 31.45 -28.70
C ALA A 263 3.04 30.13 -28.22
N VAL A 264 1.70 30.07 -28.23
CA VAL A 264 0.94 28.85 -27.95
C VAL A 264 1.21 27.76 -28.99
N ARG A 265 1.29 28.10 -30.29
CA ARG A 265 1.70 27.12 -31.33
C ARG A 265 3.10 26.59 -31.05
N CYS A 266 4.08 27.44 -30.73
CA CYS A 266 5.42 27.00 -30.34
C CYS A 266 5.41 26.04 -29.14
N LYS A 267 4.60 26.31 -28.10
CA LYS A 267 4.45 25.39 -26.96
C LYS A 267 3.84 24.04 -27.41
N ASN A 268 2.83 24.06 -28.27
CA ASN A 268 2.24 22.81 -28.78
C ASN A 268 3.22 22.03 -29.67
N LEU A 269 4.11 22.71 -30.39
CA LEU A 269 5.17 22.08 -31.19
C LEU A 269 6.20 21.33 -30.32
N THR A 270 6.56 21.84 -29.12
CA THR A 270 7.46 21.09 -28.23
C THR A 270 6.83 19.80 -27.74
N VAL A 271 5.53 19.83 -27.38
CA VAL A 271 4.76 18.64 -26.97
C VAL A 271 4.61 17.65 -28.14
N SER A 272 4.28 18.12 -29.34
CA SER A 272 4.15 17.28 -30.55
C SER A 272 5.47 16.61 -30.95
N ASN A 273 6.59 17.34 -30.85
CA ASN A 273 7.91 16.76 -31.10
C ASN A 273 8.32 15.78 -30.00
N ALA A 274 8.02 16.05 -28.73
CA ALA A 274 8.29 15.11 -27.63
C ALA A 274 7.50 13.80 -27.79
N ARG A 275 6.23 13.89 -28.21
CA ARG A 275 5.43 12.74 -28.63
C ARG A 275 6.12 11.97 -29.77
N THR A 276 6.55 12.65 -30.82
CA THR A 276 7.20 12.05 -31.99
C THR A 276 8.50 11.33 -31.62
N VAL A 277 9.34 11.95 -30.78
CA VAL A 277 10.57 11.38 -30.22
C VAL A 277 10.31 10.07 -29.47
N LEU A 278 9.23 10.00 -28.68
CA LEU A 278 8.88 8.80 -27.89
C LEU A 278 8.22 7.68 -28.73
N LEU A 279 7.52 8.03 -29.81
CA LEU A 279 6.89 7.08 -30.74
C LEU A 279 7.87 6.51 -31.78
N THR A 280 8.91 7.26 -32.14
CA THR A 280 9.86 6.90 -33.21
C THR A 280 11.33 7.08 -32.76
N PRO A 281 11.76 6.44 -31.65
CA PRO A 281 13.10 6.60 -31.10
C PRO A 281 14.21 6.16 -32.07
N GLU A 282 13.93 5.29 -33.04
CA GLU A 282 14.90 4.75 -33.99
C GLU A 282 15.51 5.82 -34.91
N ILE A 283 14.81 6.95 -35.11
CA ILE A 283 15.29 8.07 -35.92
C ILE A 283 16.43 8.82 -35.19
N TYR A 284 16.43 8.81 -33.85
CA TYR A 284 17.36 9.55 -33.01
C TYR A 284 18.59 8.70 -32.67
N VAL A 285 19.40 8.42 -33.70
CA VAL A 285 20.60 7.57 -33.61
C VAL A 285 21.52 8.02 -32.47
N SER A 286 22.07 7.06 -31.72
CA SER A 286 22.93 7.25 -30.54
C SER A 286 22.26 7.85 -29.29
N GLN A 287 20.93 8.01 -29.28
CA GLN A 287 20.17 8.45 -28.10
C GLN A 287 19.31 7.32 -27.51
N ASN A 288 19.12 7.34 -26.19
CA ASN A 288 18.13 6.50 -25.49
C ASN A 288 17.06 7.41 -24.88
N VAL A 289 16.01 7.72 -25.66
CA VAL A 289 15.00 8.72 -25.29
C VAL A 289 14.16 8.32 -24.06
N TYR A 290 13.99 7.02 -23.83
CA TYR A 290 13.29 6.48 -22.66
C TYR A 290 14.12 6.64 -21.38
N GLU A 291 15.45 6.54 -21.50
CA GLU A 291 16.38 6.85 -20.41
C GLU A 291 16.45 8.34 -20.13
N GLN A 292 16.52 9.19 -21.16
CA GLN A 292 16.45 10.64 -21.03
C GLN A 292 15.18 11.12 -20.32
N LEU A 293 14.03 10.48 -20.59
CA LEU A 293 12.77 10.76 -19.90
C LEU A 293 12.83 10.41 -18.41
N LEU A 294 13.45 9.28 -18.05
CA LEU A 294 13.66 8.90 -16.65
C LEU A 294 14.67 9.81 -15.95
N ASP A 295 15.73 10.22 -16.65
CA ASP A 295 16.75 11.15 -16.15
C ASP A 295 16.14 12.54 -15.90
N LEU A 296 15.30 13.05 -16.79
CA LEU A 296 14.57 14.30 -16.59
C LEU A 296 13.67 14.27 -15.34
N LEU A 297 12.95 13.15 -15.11
CA LEU A 297 12.17 12.94 -13.89
C LEU A 297 13.06 12.90 -12.64
N LEU A 298 14.22 12.24 -12.73
CA LEU A 298 15.19 12.14 -11.63
C LEU A 298 15.83 13.50 -11.29
N GLU A 299 16.14 14.31 -12.29
CA GLU A 299 16.58 15.70 -12.14
C GLU A 299 15.47 16.56 -11.51
N GLY A 300 14.21 16.43 -11.97
CA GLY A 300 13.06 17.11 -11.38
C GLY A 300 12.85 16.80 -9.90
N VAL A 301 12.94 15.52 -9.50
CA VAL A 301 12.91 15.11 -8.08
C VAL A 301 14.10 15.70 -7.31
N SER A 302 15.32 15.59 -7.85
CA SER A 302 16.55 15.98 -7.15
C SER A 302 16.73 17.50 -7.03
N GLY A 303 16.22 18.26 -8.00
CA GLY A 303 16.26 19.73 -8.06
C GLY A 303 15.03 20.42 -7.47
N ALA A 304 14.07 19.67 -6.93
CA ALA A 304 12.77 20.19 -6.44
C ALA A 304 11.95 20.96 -7.49
N GLN A 305 12.03 20.53 -8.76
CA GLN A 305 11.30 21.07 -9.91
C GLN A 305 10.31 20.06 -10.52
N LEU A 306 9.97 19.00 -9.78
CA LEU A 306 9.13 17.89 -10.26
C LEU A 306 7.78 18.38 -10.81
N ASP A 307 7.15 19.38 -10.20
CA ASP A 307 5.85 19.91 -10.66
C ASP A 307 5.93 20.47 -12.09
N GLU A 308 7.02 21.14 -12.46
CA GLU A 308 7.23 21.67 -13.81
C GLU A 308 7.48 20.55 -14.83
N VAL A 309 8.22 19.51 -14.44
CA VAL A 309 8.44 18.31 -15.27
C VAL A 309 7.12 17.57 -15.47
N VAL A 310 6.33 17.38 -14.40
CA VAL A 310 5.01 16.72 -14.46
C VAL A 310 4.04 17.48 -15.37
N GLU A 311 4.00 18.82 -15.31
CA GLU A 311 3.14 19.61 -16.20
C GLU A 311 3.44 19.38 -17.69
N PHE A 312 4.72 19.37 -18.06
CA PHE A 312 5.15 19.00 -19.41
C PHE A 312 4.75 17.57 -19.77
N LEU A 313 4.94 16.61 -18.84
CA LEU A 313 4.62 15.21 -19.09
C LEU A 313 3.12 14.95 -19.20
N GLU A 314 2.24 15.60 -18.44
CA GLU A 314 0.80 15.44 -18.60
C GLU A 314 0.34 15.91 -20.00
N GLU A 315 0.92 16.99 -20.56
CA GLU A 315 0.63 17.41 -21.94
C GLU A 315 1.14 16.39 -22.98
N VAL A 316 2.34 15.81 -22.77
CA VAL A 316 2.89 14.76 -23.65
C VAL A 316 2.09 13.45 -23.55
N ILE A 317 1.67 13.05 -22.34
CA ILE A 317 0.81 11.88 -22.10
C ILE A 317 -0.54 12.09 -22.79
N ALA A 318 -1.16 13.27 -22.66
CA ALA A 318 -2.41 13.58 -23.37
C ALA A 318 -2.25 13.48 -24.89
N ALA A 319 -1.14 13.97 -25.45
CA ALA A 319 -0.84 13.86 -26.87
C ALA A 319 -0.57 12.41 -27.33
N LEU A 320 0.11 11.60 -26.51
CA LEU A 320 0.33 10.17 -26.75
C LEU A 320 -0.98 9.36 -26.68
N LEU A 321 -1.91 9.73 -25.79
CA LEU A 321 -3.19 9.03 -25.65
C LEU A 321 -4.18 9.38 -26.77
N ALA A 322 -4.10 10.59 -27.33
CA ALA A 322 -4.99 11.09 -28.37
C ALA A 322 -4.82 10.39 -29.73
N ASP A 323 -3.60 9.95 -30.06
CA ASP A 323 -3.29 9.18 -31.27
C ASP A 323 -2.22 8.12 -30.95
N GLN A 324 -2.61 6.85 -31.11
CA GLN A 324 -1.83 5.65 -30.81
C GLN A 324 -1.66 4.75 -32.06
N GLU A 325 -1.74 5.30 -33.28
CA GLU A 325 -1.59 4.51 -34.52
C GLU A 325 -0.18 3.93 -34.71
N VAL A 326 0.86 4.63 -34.23
CA VAL A 326 2.27 4.23 -34.38
C VAL A 326 2.74 3.30 -33.26
N ARG A 327 2.45 3.67 -32.00
CA ARG A 327 2.64 2.86 -30.78
C ARG A 327 1.57 3.21 -29.78
N THR A 328 1.20 2.24 -28.96
CA THR A 328 0.37 2.45 -27.77
C THR A 328 1.15 3.18 -26.67
N PHE A 329 0.43 3.82 -25.76
CA PHE A 329 1.05 4.42 -24.57
C PHE A 329 1.81 3.39 -23.70
N GLY A 330 1.35 2.13 -23.70
CA GLY A 330 2.03 1.03 -23.03
C GLY A 330 3.42 0.74 -23.60
N GLU A 331 3.55 0.66 -24.93
CA GLU A 331 4.82 0.41 -25.62
C GLU A 331 5.84 1.54 -25.44
N VAL A 332 5.38 2.78 -25.19
CA VAL A 332 6.24 3.91 -24.84
C VAL A 332 6.72 3.85 -23.38
N MET A 333 5.85 3.46 -22.45
CA MET A 333 6.18 3.47 -21.01
C MET A 333 6.89 2.21 -20.52
N VAL A 334 6.69 1.04 -21.14
CA VAL A 334 7.36 -0.21 -20.72
C VAL A 334 8.90 -0.09 -20.69
N PRO A 335 9.58 0.45 -21.72
CA PRO A 335 11.03 0.67 -21.66
C PRO A 335 11.48 1.57 -20.50
N VAL A 336 10.69 2.59 -20.15
CA VAL A 336 10.98 3.47 -19.00
C VAL A 336 10.90 2.69 -17.68
N LEU A 337 9.92 1.78 -17.56
CA LEU A 337 9.76 0.90 -16.40
C LEU A 337 10.88 -0.17 -16.31
N ASP A 338 11.32 -0.73 -17.45
CA ASP A 338 12.47 -1.65 -17.53
C ASP A 338 13.76 -0.96 -17.03
N ILE A 339 14.05 0.26 -17.52
CA ILE A 339 15.24 1.04 -17.12
C ILE A 339 15.16 1.41 -15.64
N LEU A 340 14.01 1.87 -15.15
CA LEU A 340 13.78 2.17 -13.73
C LEU A 340 14.02 0.93 -12.86
N GLN A 341 13.47 -0.23 -13.24
CA GLN A 341 13.67 -1.47 -12.50
C GLN A 341 15.14 -1.91 -12.50
N GLY A 342 15.82 -1.82 -13.65
CA GLY A 342 17.24 -2.13 -13.78
C GLY A 342 18.11 -1.28 -12.85
N ARG A 343 17.90 0.04 -12.87
CA ARG A 343 18.64 1.01 -12.02
C ARG A 343 18.34 0.86 -10.52
N MET A 344 17.11 0.51 -10.15
CA MET A 344 16.76 0.29 -8.73
C MET A 344 17.41 -0.96 -8.14
N LYS A 345 17.49 -2.06 -8.90
CA LYS A 345 17.79 -3.41 -8.40
C LYS A 345 19.07 -3.52 -7.57
N ASP A 346 20.11 -2.76 -7.91
CA ASP A 346 21.44 -2.87 -7.31
C ASP A 346 21.67 -1.86 -6.16
N LEU A 347 20.65 -1.07 -5.78
CA LEU A 347 20.71 -0.10 -4.68
C LEU A 347 20.59 -0.75 -3.29
N ASP A 348 20.79 0.07 -2.25
CA ASP A 348 20.62 -0.28 -0.84
C ASP A 348 19.68 0.69 -0.12
N LEU A 349 19.06 0.20 0.97
CA LEU A 349 18.08 0.93 1.78
C LEU A 349 18.49 2.35 2.18
N CYS A 350 19.78 2.59 2.44
CA CYS A 350 20.28 3.89 2.94
C CYS A 350 20.75 4.85 1.82
N GLN A 351 20.67 4.46 0.55
CA GLN A 351 21.14 5.29 -0.56
C GLN A 351 20.07 6.32 -0.95
N VAL A 352 20.44 7.62 -1.02
CA VAL A 352 19.51 8.71 -1.37
C VAL A 352 18.80 8.48 -2.71
N LEU A 353 19.54 7.96 -3.70
CA LEU A 353 19.03 7.66 -5.04
C LEU A 353 17.85 6.67 -5.05
N LEU A 354 17.79 5.73 -4.09
CA LEU A 354 16.63 4.83 -3.95
C LEU A 354 15.36 5.62 -3.63
N TYR A 355 15.44 6.62 -2.76
CA TYR A 355 14.30 7.45 -2.39
C TYR A 355 13.85 8.32 -3.57
N SER A 356 14.78 8.84 -4.37
CA SER A 356 14.43 9.56 -5.61
C SER A 356 13.66 8.67 -6.60
N TYR A 357 14.05 7.40 -6.78
CA TYR A 357 13.27 6.46 -7.61
C TYR A 357 11.92 6.08 -6.98
N LEU A 358 11.80 6.03 -5.64
CA LEU A 358 10.52 5.86 -4.96
C LEU A 358 9.59 7.06 -5.15
N ASP A 359 10.12 8.29 -5.28
CA ASP A 359 9.35 9.49 -5.61
C ASP A 359 8.86 9.48 -7.07
N ILE A 360 9.65 8.98 -8.01
CA ILE A 360 9.19 8.70 -9.38
C ILE A 360 8.08 7.63 -9.38
N LEU A 361 8.23 6.54 -8.61
CA LEU A 361 7.18 5.52 -8.45
C LEU A 361 5.92 6.08 -7.77
N LEU A 362 6.04 7.07 -6.88
CA LEU A 362 4.89 7.76 -6.31
C LEU A 362 4.13 8.56 -7.37
N TYR A 363 4.83 9.32 -8.21
CA TYR A 363 4.20 9.98 -9.36
C TYR A 363 3.52 8.96 -10.29
N PHE A 364 4.23 7.89 -10.69
CA PHE A 364 3.69 6.84 -11.56
C PHE A 364 2.49 6.10 -10.96
N SER A 365 2.42 5.96 -9.63
CA SER A 365 1.27 5.37 -8.92
C SER A 365 0.05 6.29 -8.85
N HIS A 366 0.27 7.60 -8.97
CA HIS A 366 -0.76 8.64 -8.89
C HIS A 366 -1.31 9.02 -10.27
N GLN A 367 -0.46 9.09 -11.30
CA GLN A 367 -0.88 9.33 -12.67
C GLN A 367 -1.69 8.13 -13.19
N LYS A 368 -2.94 8.37 -13.61
CA LYS A 368 -3.95 7.34 -13.91
C LYS A 368 -3.50 6.33 -14.98
N ASP A 369 -2.93 6.82 -16.06
CA ASP A 369 -2.65 6.06 -17.26
C ASP A 369 -1.28 5.36 -17.14
N ILE A 370 -0.29 5.99 -16.51
CA ILE A 370 0.96 5.33 -16.09
C ILE A 370 0.65 4.23 -15.07
N ALA A 371 -0.20 4.49 -14.06
CA ALA A 371 -0.57 3.50 -13.06
C ALA A 371 -1.24 2.26 -13.69
N LYS A 372 -2.02 2.45 -14.76
CA LYS A 372 -2.58 1.34 -15.54
C LYS A 372 -1.47 0.51 -16.20
N VAL A 373 -0.57 1.14 -16.97
CA VAL A 373 0.55 0.43 -17.64
C VAL A 373 1.47 -0.24 -16.61
N LEU A 374 1.78 0.43 -15.50
CA LEU A 374 2.55 -0.13 -14.39
C LEU A 374 1.90 -1.41 -13.85
N MET A 375 0.58 -1.41 -13.65
CA MET A 375 -0.13 -2.59 -13.16
C MET A 375 -0.19 -3.75 -14.15
N GLU A 376 -0.19 -3.46 -15.45
CA GLU A 376 -0.07 -4.47 -16.52
C GLU A 376 1.38 -5.00 -16.62
N TYR A 377 2.38 -4.13 -16.49
CA TYR A 377 3.81 -4.46 -16.53
C TYR A 377 4.27 -5.32 -15.34
N ILE A 378 3.79 -5.07 -14.12
CA ILE A 378 4.23 -5.84 -12.93
C ILE A 378 3.61 -7.24 -12.80
N GLN A 379 2.90 -7.75 -13.80
CA GLN A 379 2.36 -9.11 -13.74
C GLN A 379 3.51 -10.14 -13.80
N PRO A 380 3.53 -11.16 -12.93
CA PRO A 380 4.63 -12.12 -12.85
C PRO A 380 4.64 -13.05 -14.07
N LYS A 381 5.85 -13.37 -14.57
CA LYS A 381 6.04 -14.29 -15.73
C LYS A 381 5.55 -15.72 -15.46
N ASP A 382 5.56 -16.15 -14.20
CA ASP A 382 4.87 -17.35 -13.72
C ASP A 382 4.15 -17.01 -12.40
N PRO A 383 2.81 -16.94 -12.39
CA PRO A 383 1.99 -16.66 -11.20
C PRO A 383 2.09 -17.72 -10.08
N ASN A 384 2.67 -18.90 -10.31
CA ASN A 384 2.81 -19.93 -9.28
C ASN A 384 4.14 -19.82 -8.51
N SER A 385 5.12 -19.09 -9.04
CA SER A 385 6.46 -18.97 -8.45
C SER A 385 6.58 -17.69 -7.63
N GLY A 386 6.67 -17.82 -6.30
CA GLY A 386 6.86 -16.69 -5.38
C GLY A 386 8.04 -15.79 -5.74
N LEU A 387 9.15 -16.36 -6.23
CA LEU A 387 10.31 -15.61 -6.72
C LEU A 387 10.00 -14.67 -7.91
N GLN A 388 9.02 -15.00 -8.77
CA GLN A 388 8.70 -14.15 -9.93
C GLN A 388 7.98 -12.88 -9.51
N TYR A 389 7.16 -12.93 -8.45
CA TYR A 389 6.59 -11.74 -7.82
C TYR A 389 7.68 -10.80 -7.30
N GLN A 390 8.74 -11.33 -6.67
CA GLN A 390 9.88 -10.52 -6.25
C GLN A 390 10.63 -9.87 -7.43
N LYS A 391 10.63 -10.52 -8.60
CA LYS A 391 11.30 -10.04 -9.82
C LYS A 391 10.51 -9.00 -10.63
N THR A 392 9.32 -8.58 -10.18
CA THR A 392 8.60 -7.45 -10.79
C THR A 392 9.14 -6.13 -10.26
N LEU A 393 8.82 -4.99 -10.89
CA LEU A 393 9.22 -3.67 -10.38
C LEU A 393 8.64 -3.41 -8.98
N LEU A 394 7.37 -3.77 -8.71
CA LEU A 394 6.79 -3.66 -7.37
C LEU A 394 7.46 -4.62 -6.37
N GLY A 395 7.77 -5.86 -6.78
CA GLY A 395 8.49 -6.81 -5.92
C GLY A 395 9.92 -6.37 -5.60
N THR A 396 10.60 -5.77 -6.57
CA THR A 396 11.93 -5.16 -6.41
C THR A 396 11.84 -3.99 -5.43
N ALA A 397 10.89 -3.07 -5.66
CA ALA A 397 10.60 -1.95 -4.77
C ALA A 397 10.19 -2.36 -3.35
N LEU A 398 9.63 -3.56 -3.15
CA LEU A 398 9.33 -4.10 -1.82
C LEU A 398 10.53 -4.81 -1.16
N SER A 399 11.64 -5.07 -1.85
CA SER A 399 12.70 -5.99 -1.36
C SER A 399 13.90 -5.34 -0.67
N PHE A 400 14.03 -4.01 -0.64
CA PHE A 400 15.15 -3.35 0.06
C PHE A 400 14.97 -3.41 1.59
N SER A 401 16.04 -3.76 2.30
CA SER A 401 16.03 -3.92 3.75
C SER A 401 17.46 -3.91 4.31
N CYS A 402 17.58 -3.92 5.64
CA CYS A 402 18.83 -4.23 6.35
C CYS A 402 19.03 -5.75 6.58
N LEU A 403 18.11 -6.59 6.10
CA LEU A 403 18.25 -8.05 6.04
C LEU A 403 19.30 -8.49 4.99
N LEU A 404 19.81 -9.71 5.15
CA LEU A 404 20.80 -10.30 4.25
C LEU A 404 20.21 -10.56 2.86
N LYS A 405 20.81 -10.00 1.80
CA LYS A 405 20.30 -10.17 0.40
C LYS A 405 20.38 -11.63 -0.08
N THR A 406 21.40 -12.37 0.33
CA THR A 406 21.63 -13.78 -0.06
C THR A 406 21.92 -14.61 1.20
N PRO A 407 21.14 -15.66 1.51
CA PRO A 407 21.41 -16.53 2.65
C PRO A 407 22.85 -17.05 2.67
N GLY A 408 23.49 -16.99 3.85
CA GLY A 408 24.88 -17.45 4.07
C GLY A 408 25.99 -16.49 3.62
N VAL A 409 25.73 -15.51 2.75
CA VAL A 409 26.76 -14.59 2.22
C VAL A 409 26.78 -13.28 3.02
N VAL A 410 27.73 -13.15 3.96
CA VAL A 410 27.79 -12.03 4.92
C VAL A 410 28.88 -11.00 4.56
N GLU A 411 29.83 -11.37 3.71
CA GLU A 411 31.01 -10.56 3.38
C GLU A 411 30.69 -9.19 2.74
N SER A 412 29.51 -9.04 2.12
CA SER A 412 29.03 -7.78 1.53
C SER A 412 27.93 -7.08 2.36
N HIS A 413 27.70 -7.47 3.62
CA HIS A 413 26.60 -6.94 4.42
C HIS A 413 27.01 -5.66 5.15
N GLY A 414 26.44 -4.51 4.73
CA GLY A 414 26.85 -3.19 5.21
C GLY A 414 26.42 -2.80 6.63
N PHE A 415 25.71 -3.68 7.36
CA PHE A 415 25.15 -3.38 8.69
C PHE A 415 25.79 -4.25 9.78
N PHE A 416 25.95 -3.69 10.99
CA PHE A 416 26.50 -4.39 12.17
C PHE A 416 27.84 -5.12 11.89
N LEU A 417 28.85 -4.36 11.46
CA LEU A 417 30.19 -4.86 11.16
C LEU A 417 30.96 -5.23 12.45
N ASN A 418 31.49 -6.45 12.54
CA ASN A 418 32.25 -6.98 13.68
C ASN A 418 31.52 -6.82 15.04
N PRO A 419 30.28 -7.33 15.18
CA PRO A 419 29.43 -7.05 16.34
C PRO A 419 30.00 -7.52 17.68
N SER A 420 30.92 -8.48 17.72
CA SER A 420 31.60 -8.87 18.97
C SER A 420 32.58 -7.82 19.49
N ARG A 421 32.91 -6.80 18.68
CA ARG A 421 33.82 -5.70 19.03
C ARG A 421 33.09 -4.37 19.25
N SER A 422 31.87 -4.23 18.74
CA SER A 422 31.03 -3.05 18.94
C SER A 422 30.56 -2.94 20.40
N SER A 423 30.49 -1.72 20.91
CA SER A 423 29.83 -1.45 22.18
C SER A 423 28.30 -1.56 22.06
N PRO A 424 27.58 -1.87 23.15
CA PRO A 424 26.11 -1.88 23.15
C PRO A 424 25.48 -0.54 22.76
N GLN A 425 26.19 0.58 22.94
CA GLN A 425 25.72 1.91 22.54
C GLN A 425 25.82 2.11 21.02
N GLU A 426 26.94 1.75 20.39
CA GLU A 426 27.10 1.80 18.93
C GLU A 426 26.07 0.90 18.23
N MET A 427 25.83 -0.30 18.76
CA MET A 427 24.81 -1.21 18.25
C MET A 427 23.41 -0.59 18.30
N LYS A 428 23.04 0.10 19.39
CA LYS A 428 21.76 0.81 19.52
C LYS A 428 21.65 2.01 18.56
N VAL A 429 22.73 2.76 18.35
CA VAL A 429 22.76 3.86 17.37
C VAL A 429 22.55 3.30 15.95
N GLN A 430 23.19 2.18 15.61
CA GLN A 430 23.00 1.53 14.32
C GLN A 430 21.57 0.98 14.13
N GLU A 431 20.97 0.38 15.17
CA GLU A 431 19.56 -0.04 15.17
C GLU A 431 18.62 1.16 14.95
N SER A 432 18.83 2.28 15.65
CA SER A 432 18.07 3.52 15.50
C SER A 432 18.18 4.14 14.09
N ASN A 433 19.38 4.14 13.50
CA ASN A 433 19.59 4.63 12.13
C ASN A 433 18.82 3.77 11.12
N ILE A 434 18.88 2.44 11.25
CA ILE A 434 18.11 1.49 10.43
C ILE A 434 16.61 1.74 10.59
N HIS A 435 16.12 1.92 11.82
CA HIS A 435 14.70 2.19 12.10
C HIS A 435 14.20 3.48 11.42
N GLN A 436 15.03 4.50 11.33
CA GLN A 436 14.71 5.75 10.62
C GLN A 436 14.56 5.51 9.11
N PHE A 437 15.56 4.91 8.45
CA PHE A 437 15.50 4.63 7.01
C PHE A 437 14.33 3.69 6.66
N MET A 438 14.13 2.62 7.44
CA MET A 438 12.98 1.72 7.26
C MET A 438 11.65 2.43 7.46
N GLY A 439 11.53 3.31 8.47
CA GLY A 439 10.29 4.06 8.72
C GLY A 439 9.90 4.99 7.57
N GLN A 440 10.88 5.69 6.99
CA GLN A 440 10.70 6.55 5.80
C GLN A 440 10.35 5.71 4.56
N TYR A 441 11.06 4.59 4.36
CA TYR A 441 10.87 3.69 3.23
C TYR A 441 9.49 2.99 3.27
N HIS A 442 9.05 2.52 4.44
CA HIS A 442 7.70 1.98 4.66
C HIS A 442 6.59 3.03 4.44
N GLU A 443 6.87 4.32 4.66
CA GLU A 443 5.94 5.40 4.31
C GLU A 443 5.80 5.56 2.79
N LYS A 444 6.90 5.58 2.03
CA LYS A 444 6.86 5.62 0.56
C LYS A 444 6.10 4.42 -0.02
N LEU A 445 6.38 3.21 0.46
CA LEU A 445 5.69 1.99 0.01
C LEU A 445 4.19 1.99 0.33
N TYR A 446 3.81 2.44 1.53
CA TYR A 446 2.40 2.64 1.88
C TYR A 446 1.71 3.64 0.94
N GLN A 447 2.36 4.76 0.63
CA GLN A 447 1.81 5.78 -0.26
C GLN A 447 1.65 5.25 -1.70
N ILE A 448 2.61 4.49 -2.25
CA ILE A 448 2.51 3.84 -3.56
C ILE A 448 1.30 2.89 -3.59
N LEU A 449 1.19 1.97 -2.62
CA LEU A 449 0.06 1.03 -2.57
C LEU A 449 -1.28 1.74 -2.35
N ARG A 450 -1.30 2.80 -1.53
CA ARG A 450 -2.50 3.62 -1.30
C ARG A 450 -2.97 4.32 -2.57
N ASN A 451 -2.05 4.90 -3.33
CA ASN A 451 -2.38 5.55 -4.60
C ASN A 451 -2.97 4.54 -5.58
N LEU A 452 -2.30 3.40 -5.79
CA LEU A 452 -2.80 2.33 -6.67
C LEU A 452 -4.16 1.74 -6.23
N LEU A 453 -4.43 1.64 -4.92
CA LEU A 453 -5.76 1.24 -4.41
C LEU A 453 -6.84 2.32 -4.59
N GLN A 454 -6.46 3.59 -4.79
CA GLN A 454 -7.36 4.71 -5.04
C GLN A 454 -7.59 4.98 -6.55
N GLN A 455 -6.84 4.31 -7.43
CA GLN A 455 -7.04 4.35 -8.88
C GLN A 455 -8.36 3.68 -9.32
N THR A 456 -8.56 3.61 -10.64
CA THR A 456 -9.71 2.98 -11.28
C THR A 456 -9.97 1.55 -10.78
N GLY A 457 -11.21 1.07 -10.94
CA GLY A 457 -11.60 -0.27 -10.52
C GLY A 457 -10.72 -1.38 -11.11
N ASP A 458 -10.22 -1.20 -12.33
CA ASP A 458 -9.36 -2.16 -13.02
C ASP A 458 -7.92 -2.14 -12.49
N THR A 459 -7.33 -0.95 -12.32
CA THR A 459 -6.00 -0.79 -11.70
C THR A 459 -5.98 -1.40 -10.28
N ARG A 460 -7.04 -1.14 -9.50
CA ARG A 460 -7.21 -1.69 -8.16
C ARG A 460 -7.40 -3.22 -8.17
N HIS A 461 -8.19 -3.74 -9.11
CA HIS A 461 -8.39 -5.19 -9.28
C HIS A 461 -7.08 -5.90 -9.65
N LEU A 462 -6.28 -5.34 -10.56
CA LEU A 462 -4.95 -5.86 -10.89
C LEU A 462 -4.02 -5.87 -9.67
N LEU A 463 -4.04 -4.82 -8.84
CA LEU A 463 -3.21 -4.78 -7.63
C LEU A 463 -3.64 -5.83 -6.60
N LEU A 464 -4.93 -5.91 -6.30
CA LEU A 464 -5.43 -6.90 -5.34
C LEU A 464 -5.20 -8.33 -5.86
N THR A 465 -5.34 -8.57 -7.17
CA THR A 465 -4.99 -9.85 -7.83
C THR A 465 -3.50 -10.17 -7.69
N TRP A 466 -2.62 -9.18 -7.91
CA TRP A 466 -1.18 -9.32 -7.71
C TRP A 466 -0.84 -9.69 -6.26
N LEU A 467 -1.44 -9.00 -5.29
CA LEU A 467 -1.26 -9.27 -3.86
C LEU A 467 -1.75 -10.68 -3.49
N GLY A 468 -2.99 -11.03 -3.86
CA GLY A 468 -3.57 -12.34 -3.55
C GLY A 468 -2.81 -13.51 -4.20
N GLY A 469 -2.35 -13.34 -5.44
CA GLY A 469 -1.47 -14.29 -6.12
C GLY A 469 -0.08 -14.39 -5.47
N CYS A 470 0.53 -13.25 -5.10
CA CYS A 470 1.83 -13.21 -4.42
C CYS A 470 1.79 -13.98 -3.10
N LEU A 471 0.76 -13.80 -2.29
CA LEU A 471 0.60 -14.55 -1.02
C LEU A 471 0.37 -16.04 -1.28
N GLN A 472 -0.47 -16.40 -2.26
CA GLN A 472 -0.74 -17.79 -2.63
C GLN A 472 0.51 -18.55 -3.14
N ALA A 473 1.28 -17.95 -4.03
CA ALA A 473 2.54 -18.51 -4.56
C ALA A 473 3.61 -18.70 -3.47
N ASN A 474 3.43 -18.04 -2.33
CA ASN A 474 4.32 -18.06 -1.18
C ASN A 474 3.74 -18.78 0.05
N ALA A 475 2.54 -19.39 -0.06
CA ALA A 475 1.85 -20.08 1.05
C ALA A 475 2.63 -21.27 1.65
N GLY A 476 3.69 -21.74 0.98
CA GLY A 476 4.62 -22.72 1.54
C GLY A 476 5.51 -22.19 2.67
N ARG A 477 5.73 -20.87 2.76
CA ARG A 477 6.69 -20.25 3.69
C ARG A 477 6.40 -20.51 5.18
N ALA A 478 5.14 -20.65 5.56
CA ALA A 478 4.72 -20.90 6.94
C ALA A 478 4.58 -22.41 7.29
N LYS A 479 4.75 -23.32 6.32
CA LYS A 479 4.56 -24.76 6.56
C LYS A 479 5.74 -25.34 7.33
N ILE A 480 5.47 -26.30 8.23
CA ILE A 480 6.48 -26.91 9.11
C ILE A 480 7.70 -27.45 8.33
N TRP A 481 7.49 -28.04 7.15
CA TRP A 481 8.57 -28.56 6.30
C TRP A 481 9.46 -27.47 5.70
N ALA A 482 9.02 -26.22 5.62
CA ALA A 482 9.87 -25.11 5.17
C ALA A 482 11.08 -24.93 6.11
N ASN A 483 10.88 -25.12 7.41
CA ASN A 483 11.95 -25.13 8.41
C ASN A 483 12.91 -26.35 8.30
N GLN A 484 12.60 -27.34 7.45
CA GLN A 484 13.36 -28.57 7.27
C GLN A 484 13.98 -28.69 5.86
N MET A 485 13.62 -27.82 4.92
CA MET A 485 14.19 -27.83 3.58
C MET A 485 15.60 -27.21 3.56
N PRO A 486 16.53 -27.76 2.74
CA PRO A 486 17.80 -27.10 2.46
C PRO A 486 17.60 -25.67 1.92
N GLU A 487 18.46 -24.73 2.31
CA GLU A 487 18.35 -23.30 1.95
C GLU A 487 18.23 -23.04 0.44
N ILE A 488 18.79 -23.93 -0.39
CA ILE A 488 18.66 -23.88 -1.85
C ILE A 488 17.18 -23.86 -2.30
N PHE A 489 16.30 -24.61 -1.63
CA PHE A 489 14.87 -24.63 -1.94
C PHE A 489 14.10 -23.43 -1.37
N MET A 490 14.66 -22.66 -0.42
CA MET A 490 14.06 -21.39 0.00
C MET A 490 14.09 -20.34 -1.13
N GLN A 491 14.98 -20.48 -2.11
CA GLN A 491 15.11 -19.56 -3.24
C GLN A 491 13.93 -19.61 -4.22
N THR A 492 12.98 -20.55 -4.09
CA THR A 492 11.74 -20.54 -4.89
C THR A 492 10.71 -19.52 -4.40
N TYR A 493 10.84 -19.06 -3.15
CA TYR A 493 9.95 -18.10 -2.52
C TYR A 493 10.50 -16.68 -2.58
N ALA A 494 9.62 -15.69 -2.41
CA ALA A 494 10.03 -14.32 -2.19
C ALA A 494 10.70 -14.16 -0.81
N SER A 495 11.60 -13.18 -0.73
CA SER A 495 12.43 -12.88 0.44
C SER A 495 11.64 -12.46 1.69
N ASP A 496 12.25 -12.64 2.86
CA ASP A 496 11.71 -12.14 4.12
C ASP A 496 11.60 -10.60 4.15
N ALA A 497 12.47 -9.89 3.42
CA ALA A 497 12.41 -8.44 3.23
C ALA A 497 11.10 -8.01 2.53
N LEU A 498 10.74 -8.66 1.42
CA LEU A 498 9.50 -8.37 0.70
C LEU A 498 8.28 -8.51 1.62
N PHE A 499 8.22 -9.57 2.43
CA PHE A 499 7.11 -9.82 3.34
C PHE A 499 7.04 -8.84 4.53
N LEU A 500 8.18 -8.46 5.13
CA LEU A 500 8.19 -7.42 6.17
C LEU A 500 7.71 -6.07 5.65
N ASN A 501 8.23 -5.65 4.49
CA ASN A 501 7.94 -4.35 3.91
C ASN A 501 6.49 -4.27 3.39
N LEU A 502 6.00 -5.34 2.75
CA LEU A 502 4.59 -5.46 2.38
C LEU A 502 3.70 -5.47 3.62
N GLY A 503 4.07 -6.21 4.67
CA GLY A 503 3.36 -6.25 5.94
C GLY A 503 3.24 -4.86 6.57
N ALA A 504 4.33 -4.10 6.64
CA ALA A 504 4.35 -2.73 7.16
C ALA A 504 3.46 -1.77 6.34
N ALA A 505 3.46 -1.88 5.01
CA ALA A 505 2.63 -1.05 4.14
C ALA A 505 1.13 -1.39 4.25
N LEU A 506 0.78 -2.68 4.27
CA LEU A 506 -0.60 -3.14 4.47
C LEU A 506 -1.12 -2.82 5.89
N LEU A 507 -0.27 -2.93 6.92
CA LEU A 507 -0.57 -2.49 8.28
C LEU A 507 -0.97 -1.02 8.34
N LYS A 508 -0.28 -0.14 7.60
CA LYS A 508 -0.63 1.28 7.48
C LYS A 508 -2.00 1.48 6.82
N LEU A 509 -2.31 0.73 5.77
CA LEU A 509 -3.64 0.73 5.13
C LEU A 509 -4.78 0.27 6.06
N CYS A 510 -4.47 -0.56 7.07
CA CYS A 510 -5.45 -1.00 8.09
C CYS A 510 -5.65 -0.02 9.25
N GLN A 511 -4.71 0.90 9.54
CA GLN A 511 -4.80 1.83 10.68
C GLN A 511 -6.10 2.66 10.77
N PRO A 512 -6.75 3.10 9.66
CA PRO A 512 -8.03 3.81 9.72
C PRO A 512 -9.19 3.03 10.36
N PHE A 513 -9.05 1.70 10.51
CA PHE A 513 -10.02 0.85 11.20
C PHE A 513 -9.45 0.00 12.34
N CYS A 514 -8.13 -0.09 12.50
CA CYS A 514 -7.46 -0.72 13.66
C CYS A 514 -7.54 0.16 14.92
N ARG A 515 -8.76 0.36 15.42
CA ARG A 515 -9.04 0.83 16.79
C ARG A 515 -9.97 -0.21 17.43
N PRO A 516 -9.71 -0.72 18.65
CA PRO A 516 -10.45 -1.90 19.13
C PRO A 516 -11.96 -1.76 19.27
N ARG A 517 -12.48 -0.53 19.41
CA ARG A 517 -13.93 -0.24 19.43
C ARG A 517 -14.44 0.41 18.13
N SER A 518 -13.76 0.18 17.00
CA SER A 518 -14.10 0.77 15.70
C SER A 518 -15.33 0.10 15.08
N PRO A 519 -16.47 0.80 14.87
CA PRO A 519 -17.66 0.20 14.25
C PRO A 519 -17.38 -0.27 12.81
N LYS A 520 -16.42 0.36 12.11
CA LYS A 520 -15.99 -0.08 10.78
C LYS A 520 -15.44 -1.51 10.78
N LEU A 521 -14.77 -1.93 11.86
CA LEU A 521 -14.16 -3.25 11.95
C LEU A 521 -15.21 -4.37 12.02
N LEU A 522 -16.40 -4.09 12.55
CA LEU A 522 -17.53 -5.03 12.57
C LEU A 522 -18.12 -5.29 11.18
N THR A 523 -17.73 -4.53 10.15
CA THR A 523 -18.09 -4.81 8.74
C THR A 523 -17.23 -5.90 8.09
N PHE A 524 -16.26 -6.46 8.83
CA PHE A 524 -15.49 -7.62 8.40
C PHE A 524 -16.39 -8.86 8.25
N ASN A 525 -16.36 -9.48 7.07
CA ASN A 525 -17.14 -10.69 6.80
C ASN A 525 -16.22 -11.92 6.67
N PRO A 526 -16.16 -12.81 7.68
CA PRO A 526 -15.24 -13.95 7.66
C PRO A 526 -15.61 -15.02 6.61
N THR A 527 -16.84 -15.05 6.07
CA THR A 527 -17.24 -16.01 5.03
C THR A 527 -16.37 -15.94 3.77
N TYR A 528 -15.66 -14.83 3.56
CA TYR A 528 -14.64 -14.67 2.53
C TYR A 528 -13.62 -15.82 2.54
N CYS A 529 -13.15 -16.23 3.72
CA CYS A 529 -12.10 -17.25 3.88
C CYS A 529 -12.60 -18.66 3.51
N ALA A 530 -13.91 -18.90 3.52
CA ALA A 530 -14.52 -20.19 3.20
C ALA A 530 -14.96 -20.30 1.73
N LEU A 531 -14.67 -19.28 0.90
CA LEU A 531 -14.88 -19.34 -0.54
C LEU A 531 -13.89 -20.30 -1.18
N LYS A 532 -14.43 -21.33 -1.82
CA LYS A 532 -13.67 -22.28 -2.67
C LYS A 532 -13.11 -21.58 -3.90
N GLU A 533 -12.43 -22.34 -4.74
CA GLU A 533 -11.95 -21.88 -6.04
C GLU A 533 -13.08 -21.26 -6.88
N LEU A 534 -12.89 -19.99 -7.26
CA LEU A 534 -13.77 -19.17 -8.09
C LEU A 534 -13.07 -18.85 -9.41
N SER A 535 -13.84 -18.67 -10.48
CA SER A 535 -13.34 -18.12 -11.74
C SER A 535 -12.84 -16.68 -11.58
N GLU A 536 -11.93 -16.23 -12.45
CA GLU A 536 -11.39 -14.86 -12.38
C GLU A 536 -12.49 -13.78 -12.56
N GLU A 537 -13.52 -14.07 -13.35
CA GLU A 537 -14.68 -13.19 -13.51
C GLU A 537 -15.50 -13.07 -12.20
N GLU A 538 -15.78 -14.18 -11.52
CA GLU A 538 -16.43 -14.16 -10.20
C GLU A 538 -15.56 -13.44 -9.16
N ARG A 539 -14.24 -13.63 -9.19
CA ARG A 539 -13.31 -12.94 -8.28
C ARG A 539 -13.36 -11.42 -8.45
N ARG A 540 -13.38 -10.94 -9.70
CA ARG A 540 -13.53 -9.52 -10.03
C ARG A 540 -14.90 -8.99 -9.58
N ASN A 541 -15.97 -9.70 -9.92
CA ASN A 541 -17.34 -9.24 -9.62
C ASN A 541 -17.69 -9.26 -8.12
N ARG A 542 -17.07 -10.16 -7.34
CA ARG A 542 -17.34 -10.32 -5.90
C ARG A 542 -16.31 -9.64 -4.99
N ASN A 543 -15.25 -9.03 -5.54
CA ASN A 543 -14.07 -8.56 -4.80
C ASN A 543 -13.44 -9.68 -3.94
N VAL A 544 -12.88 -10.72 -4.59
CA VAL A 544 -12.27 -11.88 -3.90
C VAL A 544 -10.92 -12.22 -4.52
N HIS A 545 -9.89 -11.50 -4.09
CA HIS A 545 -8.56 -11.59 -4.70
C HIS A 545 -7.60 -12.55 -3.99
N ALA A 546 -7.70 -12.73 -2.66
CA ALA A 546 -6.90 -13.73 -1.96
C ALA A 546 -7.36 -15.16 -2.34
N ARG A 547 -6.43 -16.12 -2.24
CA ARG A 547 -6.60 -17.50 -2.72
C ARG A 547 -6.17 -18.50 -1.65
N GLY A 548 -6.66 -19.73 -1.74
CA GLY A 548 -6.26 -20.86 -0.89
C GLY A 548 -6.74 -20.86 0.56
N LEU A 549 -7.48 -19.84 1.00
CA LEU A 549 -8.00 -19.72 2.36
C LEU A 549 -8.96 -20.85 2.75
N ASP A 550 -9.62 -21.47 1.76
CA ASP A 550 -10.49 -22.63 1.91
C ASP A 550 -9.77 -23.90 2.42
N LYS A 551 -8.43 -23.90 2.36
CA LYS A 551 -7.55 -24.99 2.81
C LYS A 551 -6.95 -24.71 4.19
N GLU A 552 -7.16 -23.52 4.75
CA GLU A 552 -6.67 -23.17 6.08
C GLU A 552 -7.60 -23.72 7.16
N THR A 553 -7.01 -24.16 8.28
CA THR A 553 -7.80 -24.62 9.42
C THR A 553 -8.44 -23.42 10.11
N CYS A 554 -9.74 -23.49 10.41
CA CYS A 554 -10.47 -22.42 11.10
C CYS A 554 -10.64 -22.72 12.59
N LEU A 555 -10.80 -21.66 13.41
CA LEU A 555 -10.90 -21.73 14.87
C LEU A 555 -11.92 -22.75 15.39
N VAL A 556 -13.01 -22.96 14.64
CA VAL A 556 -14.04 -23.96 14.93
C VAL A 556 -14.33 -24.74 13.64
N PRO A 557 -14.50 -26.08 13.65
CA PRO A 557 -14.88 -26.83 12.45
C PRO A 557 -16.30 -26.44 11.98
N ALA A 558 -16.48 -26.33 10.66
CA ALA A 558 -17.80 -26.06 10.07
C ALA A 558 -18.80 -27.21 10.34
N PRO A 559 -20.08 -26.92 10.69
CA PRO A 559 -21.07 -27.96 10.92
C PRO A 559 -21.40 -28.75 9.64
N PRO A 560 -21.45 -30.09 9.66
CA PRO A 560 -21.55 -30.92 8.46
C PRO A 560 -22.91 -30.87 7.72
N GLN A 561 -23.91 -30.16 8.26
CA GLN A 561 -25.27 -30.06 7.70
C GLN A 561 -25.66 -28.62 7.33
N HIS A 562 -24.75 -27.65 7.44
CA HIS A 562 -25.06 -26.23 7.24
C HIS A 562 -24.60 -25.74 5.87
N THR A 563 -25.54 -25.23 5.07
CA THR A 563 -25.25 -24.47 3.85
C THR A 563 -24.83 -23.05 4.22
N ALA A 564 -23.57 -22.69 3.99
CA ALA A 564 -23.06 -21.35 4.23
C ALA A 564 -23.70 -20.33 3.27
N GLU A 565 -24.23 -19.24 3.82
CA GLU A 565 -24.66 -18.07 3.05
C GLU A 565 -23.45 -17.15 2.81
N PHE A 566 -23.08 -16.95 1.55
CA PHE A 566 -21.96 -16.10 1.16
C PHE A 566 -22.45 -14.74 0.66
N ALA A 567 -21.70 -13.67 0.95
CA ALA A 567 -22.02 -12.34 0.45
C ALA A 567 -21.89 -12.27 -1.09
N GLN A 568 -22.73 -11.44 -1.72
CA GLN A 568 -22.66 -11.18 -3.15
C GLN A 568 -21.32 -10.51 -3.52
N SER A 569 -20.89 -9.52 -2.74
CA SER A 569 -19.57 -8.91 -2.84
C SER A 569 -19.00 -8.58 -1.46
N TYR A 570 -17.67 -8.48 -1.37
CA TYR A 570 -16.96 -8.18 -0.14
C TYR A 570 -16.40 -6.76 -0.13
N SER A 571 -16.18 -6.23 1.07
CA SER A 571 -15.65 -4.89 1.30
C SER A 571 -14.12 -4.88 1.19
N LEU A 572 -13.55 -3.77 0.69
CA LEU A 572 -12.10 -3.56 0.68
C LEU A 572 -11.49 -3.64 2.10
N LEU A 573 -12.26 -3.33 3.15
CA LEU A 573 -11.85 -3.55 4.55
C LEU A 573 -11.63 -5.04 4.84
N THR A 574 -12.52 -5.92 4.37
CA THR A 574 -12.39 -7.37 4.52
C THR A 574 -11.16 -7.89 3.79
N GLU A 575 -10.96 -7.48 2.54
CA GLU A 575 -9.78 -7.87 1.76
C GLU A 575 -8.48 -7.37 2.40
N ASN A 576 -8.41 -6.09 2.77
CA ASN A 576 -7.22 -5.51 3.39
C ASN A 576 -6.88 -6.20 4.72
N LEU A 577 -7.85 -6.50 5.57
CA LEU A 577 -7.59 -7.21 6.84
C LEU A 577 -7.05 -8.62 6.60
N ILE A 578 -7.64 -9.36 5.64
CA ILE A 578 -7.23 -10.73 5.30
C ILE A 578 -5.83 -10.74 4.67
N LEU A 579 -5.59 -9.90 3.68
CA LEU A 579 -4.27 -9.76 3.03
C LEU A 579 -3.20 -9.35 4.05
N THR A 580 -3.51 -8.47 5.00
CA THR A 580 -2.56 -8.06 6.05
C THR A 580 -2.24 -9.20 7.00
N GLN A 581 -3.26 -9.88 7.56
CA GLN A 581 -3.03 -11.00 8.49
C GLN A 581 -2.31 -12.17 7.79
N LEU A 582 -2.65 -12.49 6.53
CA LEU A 582 -1.94 -13.51 5.75
C LEU A 582 -0.48 -13.10 5.44
N THR A 583 -0.22 -11.82 5.15
CA THR A 583 1.15 -11.30 4.96
C THR A 583 1.98 -11.42 6.24
N LEU A 584 1.40 -11.12 7.41
CA LEU A 584 2.09 -11.28 8.70
C LEU A 584 2.37 -12.74 9.04
N HIS A 585 1.47 -13.66 8.69
CA HIS A 585 1.67 -15.10 8.87
C HIS A 585 2.81 -15.64 7.98
N LEU A 586 2.84 -15.25 6.70
CA LEU A 586 3.90 -15.66 5.76
C LEU A 586 5.23 -14.90 5.95
N GLY A 587 5.22 -13.79 6.70
CA GLY A 587 6.36 -12.91 6.94
C GLY A 587 6.85 -12.92 8.39
N PHE A 588 6.20 -12.10 9.22
CA PHE A 588 6.60 -11.83 10.60
C PHE A 588 6.63 -13.08 11.48
N HIS A 589 5.59 -13.94 11.41
CA HIS A 589 5.52 -15.19 12.18
C HIS A 589 6.74 -16.10 11.89
N ARG A 590 7.00 -16.38 10.60
CA ARG A 590 8.19 -17.14 10.16
C ARG A 590 9.49 -16.52 10.66
N LEU A 591 9.61 -15.19 10.60
CA LEU A 591 10.82 -14.49 10.99
C LEU A 591 11.08 -14.54 12.51
N HIS A 592 10.03 -14.40 13.34
CA HIS A 592 10.11 -14.60 14.79
C HIS A 592 10.66 -16.01 15.11
N ASP A 593 10.13 -17.02 14.44
CA ASP A 593 10.52 -18.42 14.60
C ASP A 593 12.01 -18.65 14.25
N GLN A 594 12.51 -17.96 13.23
CA GLN A 594 13.94 -17.95 12.86
C GLN A 594 14.80 -17.19 13.88
N MET A 595 14.36 -16.01 14.35
CA MET A 595 15.07 -15.23 15.37
C MET A 595 15.28 -16.03 16.67
N VAL A 596 14.27 -16.78 17.11
CA VAL A 596 14.38 -17.66 18.29
C VAL A 596 15.45 -18.74 18.07
N LYS A 597 15.48 -19.39 16.90
CA LYS A 597 16.49 -20.41 16.54
C LYS A 597 17.90 -19.82 16.43
N MET A 598 18.03 -18.61 15.86
CA MET A 598 19.30 -17.88 15.80
C MET A 598 19.82 -17.54 17.19
N ASN A 599 18.97 -17.01 18.08
CA ASN A 599 19.37 -16.66 19.44
C ASN A 599 19.82 -17.89 20.26
N GLN A 600 19.11 -19.01 20.15
CA GLN A 600 19.54 -20.29 20.75
C GLN A 600 20.90 -20.75 20.21
N SER A 601 21.13 -20.59 18.91
CA SER A 601 22.39 -20.99 18.26
C SER A 601 23.55 -20.08 18.66
N LEU A 602 23.32 -18.78 18.81
CA LEU A 602 24.30 -17.82 19.34
C LEU A 602 24.73 -18.18 20.77
N HIS A 603 23.79 -18.53 21.66
CA HIS A 603 24.14 -18.97 23.01
C HIS A 603 24.99 -20.26 23.02
N ARG A 604 24.68 -21.23 22.15
CA ARG A 604 25.48 -22.47 22.00
C ARG A 604 26.89 -22.19 21.47
N LEU A 605 27.01 -21.35 20.44
CA LEU A 605 28.31 -20.93 19.89
C LEU A 605 29.12 -20.14 20.92
N GLN A 606 28.49 -19.25 21.69
CA GLN A 606 29.15 -18.47 22.74
C GLN A 606 29.73 -19.35 23.85
N GLY A 607 29.00 -20.39 24.28
CA GLY A 607 29.51 -21.40 25.22
C GLY A 607 30.72 -22.14 24.64
N SER A 608 30.55 -22.73 23.46
CA SER A 608 31.58 -23.49 22.74
C SER A 608 32.86 -22.68 22.50
N TRP A 609 32.72 -21.39 22.15
CA TRP A 609 33.85 -20.48 21.92
C TRP A 609 34.58 -20.14 23.23
N ARG A 610 33.86 -19.93 24.35
CA ARG A 610 34.49 -19.73 25.67
C ARG A 610 35.29 -20.96 26.11
N GLU A 611 34.77 -22.16 25.87
CA GLU A 611 35.48 -23.42 26.16
C GLU A 611 36.74 -23.56 25.31
N ALA A 612 36.64 -23.38 23.98
CA ALA A 612 37.77 -23.41 23.05
C ALA A 612 38.83 -22.31 23.33
N GLY A 613 38.40 -21.15 23.83
CA GLY A 613 39.27 -20.01 24.17
C GLY A 613 40.31 -20.31 25.26
N HIS A 614 40.14 -21.37 26.05
CA HIS A 614 41.13 -21.82 27.03
C HIS A 614 42.30 -22.60 26.41
N GLY A 615 42.18 -23.05 25.15
CA GLY A 615 43.22 -23.79 24.43
C GLY A 615 44.05 -22.95 23.46
N GLY A 616 43.42 -21.98 22.78
CA GLY A 616 44.05 -21.12 21.78
C GLY A 616 44.38 -21.82 20.45
N GLY A 617 43.84 -21.32 19.33
CA GLY A 617 44.16 -21.83 17.99
C GLY A 617 43.04 -21.69 16.97
N ALA A 618 43.29 -22.15 15.74
CA ALA A 618 42.43 -21.93 14.57
C ALA A 618 40.96 -22.37 14.73
N ALA A 619 40.68 -23.37 15.56
CA ALA A 619 39.30 -23.78 15.86
C ALA A 619 38.52 -22.72 16.67
N ALA A 620 39.19 -21.99 17.57
CA ALA A 620 38.57 -20.88 18.29
C ALA A 620 38.34 -19.67 17.38
N ASP A 621 39.23 -19.42 16.42
CA ASP A 621 39.04 -18.37 15.40
C ASP A 621 37.89 -18.70 14.46
N GLN A 622 37.74 -19.95 14.02
CA GLN A 622 36.61 -20.41 13.20
C GLN A 622 35.28 -20.27 13.95
N LEU A 623 35.22 -20.65 15.23
CA LEU A 623 34.03 -20.46 16.07
C LEU A 623 33.70 -18.97 16.27
N ARG A 624 34.73 -18.12 16.43
CA ARG A 624 34.56 -16.67 16.51
C ARG A 624 33.98 -16.10 15.22
N GLU A 625 34.48 -16.54 14.06
CA GLU A 625 33.98 -16.09 12.76
C GLU A 625 32.52 -16.52 12.53
N GLN A 626 32.16 -17.77 12.87
CA GLN A 626 30.78 -18.24 12.83
C GLN A 626 29.86 -17.43 13.75
N PHE A 627 30.33 -17.10 14.96
CA PHE A 627 29.60 -16.26 15.91
C PHE A 627 29.39 -14.84 15.37
N GLU A 628 30.43 -14.20 14.82
CA GLU A 628 30.34 -12.86 14.21
C GLU A 628 29.34 -12.84 13.05
N ARG A 629 29.45 -13.79 12.11
CA ARG A 629 28.53 -13.95 10.96
C ARG A 629 27.07 -14.09 11.43
N LEU A 630 26.81 -15.00 12.37
CA LEU A 630 25.45 -15.22 12.87
C LEU A 630 24.92 -14.03 13.68
N MET A 631 25.78 -13.34 14.44
CA MET A 631 25.40 -12.17 15.23
C MET A 631 25.03 -11.00 14.31
N THR A 632 25.77 -10.75 13.23
CA THR A 632 25.42 -9.74 12.22
C THR A 632 24.03 -10.02 11.62
N VAL A 633 23.74 -11.27 11.23
CA VAL A 633 22.41 -11.65 10.71
C VAL A 633 21.32 -11.47 11.77
N TYR A 634 21.55 -11.92 13.00
CA TYR A 634 20.59 -11.80 14.10
C TYR A 634 20.27 -10.33 14.44
N LEU A 635 21.28 -9.45 14.51
CA LEU A 635 21.10 -8.03 14.80
C LEU A 635 20.36 -7.30 13.66
N SER A 636 20.70 -7.60 12.41
CA SER A 636 19.95 -7.11 11.24
C SER A 636 18.50 -7.58 11.25
N THR A 637 18.26 -8.84 11.57
CA THR A 637 16.90 -9.40 11.64
C THR A 637 16.10 -8.78 12.78
N LYS A 638 16.74 -8.58 13.95
CA LYS A 638 16.15 -7.85 15.07
C LYS A 638 15.78 -6.44 14.64
N ALA A 639 16.72 -5.64 14.13
CA ALA A 639 16.47 -4.26 13.73
C ALA A 639 15.34 -4.13 12.68
N ALA A 640 15.25 -5.07 11.73
CA ALA A 640 14.16 -5.14 10.77
C ALA A 640 12.80 -5.45 11.43
N ALA A 641 12.78 -6.38 12.39
CA ALA A 641 11.58 -6.80 13.11
C ALA A 641 11.11 -5.81 14.21
N THR A 642 12.03 -4.99 14.75
CA THR A 642 11.76 -4.06 15.87
C THR A 642 11.46 -2.63 15.45
N GLN A 643 11.24 -2.34 14.16
CA GLN A 643 10.94 -0.99 13.67
C GLN A 643 9.70 -0.42 14.41
N PRO A 644 9.81 0.71 15.16
CA PRO A 644 8.77 1.12 16.11
C PRO A 644 7.38 1.39 15.51
N GLY A 645 7.33 1.95 14.29
CA GLY A 645 6.07 2.20 13.59
C GLY A 645 5.38 0.92 13.12
N MET A 646 6.16 -0.08 12.70
CA MET A 646 5.65 -1.42 12.40
C MET A 646 5.14 -2.12 13.66
N LEU A 647 5.88 -2.07 14.78
CA LEU A 647 5.44 -2.65 16.06
C LEU A 647 4.14 -2.01 16.56
N GLN A 648 4.03 -0.67 16.53
CA GLN A 648 2.79 0.00 16.91
C GLN A 648 1.63 -0.36 15.97
N GLY A 649 1.89 -0.43 14.65
CA GLY A 649 0.90 -0.84 13.66
C GLY A 649 0.39 -2.27 13.90
N CYS A 650 1.30 -3.21 14.17
CA CYS A 650 0.99 -4.58 14.57
C CYS A 650 0.17 -4.61 15.86
N LEU A 651 0.56 -3.87 16.90
CA LEU A 651 -0.16 -3.86 18.17
C LEU A 651 -1.59 -3.37 18.00
N ASN A 652 -1.78 -2.26 17.28
CA ASN A 652 -3.11 -1.73 16.96
C ASN A 652 -3.95 -2.78 16.20
N LEU A 653 -3.37 -3.46 15.20
CA LEU A 653 -4.04 -4.52 14.45
C LEU A 653 -4.42 -5.71 15.35
N GLN A 654 -3.51 -6.22 16.18
CA GLN A 654 -3.77 -7.42 16.98
C GLN A 654 -4.73 -7.12 18.14
N ALA A 655 -4.65 -5.96 18.79
CA ALA A 655 -5.65 -5.53 19.77
C ALA A 655 -7.05 -5.32 19.14
N SER A 656 -7.11 -4.78 17.92
CA SER A 656 -8.36 -4.74 17.15
C SER A 656 -8.87 -6.13 16.76
N THR A 657 -7.98 -7.03 16.37
CA THR A 657 -8.33 -8.40 16.00
C THR A 657 -8.84 -9.16 17.23
N ALA A 658 -8.23 -9.00 18.40
CA ALA A 658 -8.71 -9.52 19.67
C ALA A 658 -10.16 -9.10 19.95
N ALA A 659 -10.45 -7.80 19.87
CA ALA A 659 -11.79 -7.26 20.06
C ALA A 659 -12.79 -7.80 19.02
N LEU A 660 -12.42 -7.83 17.73
CA LEU A 660 -13.25 -8.38 16.65
C LEU A 660 -13.58 -9.86 16.88
N LEU A 661 -12.59 -10.69 17.26
CA LEU A 661 -12.81 -12.11 17.54
C LEU A 661 -13.73 -12.31 18.75
N VAL A 662 -13.61 -11.48 19.79
CA VAL A 662 -14.56 -11.46 20.91
C VAL A 662 -15.98 -11.11 20.41
N GLN A 663 -16.15 -10.09 19.58
CA GLN A 663 -17.47 -9.72 19.03
C GLN A 663 -18.09 -10.82 18.16
N LEU A 664 -17.31 -11.47 17.29
CA LEU A 664 -17.76 -12.65 16.53
C LEU A 664 -18.14 -13.81 17.46
N SER A 665 -17.42 -13.99 18.56
CA SER A 665 -17.74 -15.00 19.58
C SER A 665 -19.07 -14.70 20.31
N LEU A 666 -19.40 -13.43 20.52
CA LEU A 666 -20.70 -13.02 21.09
C LEU A 666 -21.84 -13.12 20.07
N ASN A 667 -21.56 -13.56 18.84
CA ASN A 667 -22.47 -13.57 17.68
C ASN A 667 -23.07 -12.18 17.41
N ASN A 668 -22.27 -11.12 17.60
CA ASN A 668 -22.69 -9.77 17.31
C ASN A 668 -22.77 -9.56 15.79
N GLN A 669 -23.96 -9.18 15.31
CA GLN A 669 -24.26 -8.84 13.91
C GLN A 669 -24.59 -7.34 13.74
N GLY A 670 -24.50 -6.56 14.83
CA GLY A 670 -24.83 -5.13 14.86
C GLY A 670 -23.62 -4.22 14.55
N PRO A 671 -23.88 -2.93 14.25
CA PRO A 671 -22.83 -1.94 13.97
C PRO A 671 -22.11 -1.44 15.24
N GLU A 672 -22.61 -1.76 16.43
CA GLU A 672 -22.08 -1.33 17.72
C GLU A 672 -21.44 -2.51 18.46
N HIS A 673 -20.45 -2.24 19.33
CA HIS A 673 -19.79 -3.28 20.11
C HIS A 673 -20.68 -3.73 21.27
N THR A 674 -20.97 -5.03 21.31
CA THR A 674 -21.64 -5.66 22.45
C THR A 674 -20.68 -5.72 23.64
N GLN A 675 -21.13 -5.32 24.82
CA GLN A 675 -20.33 -5.43 26.05
C GLN A 675 -20.09 -6.90 26.40
N LEU A 676 -18.84 -7.24 26.77
CA LEU A 676 -18.52 -8.58 27.24
C LEU A 676 -19.18 -8.83 28.61
N SER A 677 -19.90 -9.93 28.72
CA SER A 677 -20.56 -10.39 29.95
C SER A 677 -20.53 -11.91 30.03
N PHE A 678 -20.68 -12.44 31.25
CA PHE A 678 -20.65 -13.87 31.55
C PHE A 678 -21.95 -14.27 32.26
N PRO A 679 -22.49 -15.49 32.06
CA PRO A 679 -21.96 -16.55 31.18
C PRO A 679 -22.05 -16.20 29.69
N LEU A 680 -21.09 -16.71 28.91
CA LEU A 680 -21.01 -16.42 27.47
C LEU A 680 -22.20 -17.05 26.71
N PRO A 681 -22.69 -16.41 25.63
CA PRO A 681 -23.82 -16.92 24.85
C PRO A 681 -23.51 -18.24 24.14
N VAL A 682 -24.47 -19.16 24.11
CA VAL A 682 -24.33 -20.46 23.43
C VAL A 682 -24.23 -20.26 21.92
N LEU A 683 -23.17 -20.78 21.30
CA LEU A 683 -22.97 -20.72 19.85
C LEU A 683 -23.80 -21.80 19.13
N GLN A 684 -24.92 -21.40 18.52
CA GLN A 684 -25.64 -22.28 17.58
C GLN A 684 -25.01 -22.27 16.18
N HIS A 685 -24.69 -21.07 15.68
CA HIS A 685 -23.94 -20.83 14.44
C HIS A 685 -22.83 -19.87 14.78
N SER A 686 -21.57 -20.28 14.63
CA SER A 686 -20.42 -19.46 15.01
C SER A 686 -19.70 -18.93 13.77
N PRO A 687 -19.63 -17.60 13.55
CA PRO A 687 -18.81 -17.02 12.48
C PRO A 687 -17.33 -17.43 12.55
N LEU A 688 -16.87 -17.88 13.72
CA LEU A 688 -15.52 -18.42 13.96
C LEU A 688 -15.20 -19.66 13.10
N CYS A 689 -16.21 -20.37 12.56
CA CYS A 689 -15.96 -21.48 11.64
C CYS A 689 -15.48 -21.06 10.24
N TYR A 690 -15.47 -19.75 9.96
CA TYR A 690 -14.90 -19.14 8.76
C TYR A 690 -13.67 -18.27 9.09
N VAL A 691 -13.16 -18.30 10.32
CA VAL A 691 -11.96 -17.55 10.73
C VAL A 691 -10.77 -18.50 10.79
N PRO A 692 -9.75 -18.35 9.91
CA PRO A 692 -8.53 -19.14 9.97
C PRO A 692 -7.77 -19.00 11.29
N GLU A 693 -7.16 -20.09 11.77
CA GLU A 693 -6.40 -20.13 13.03
C GLU A 693 -5.24 -19.13 13.06
N PHE A 694 -4.64 -18.80 11.90
CA PHE A 694 -3.54 -17.84 11.80
C PHE A 694 -3.88 -16.43 12.34
N PHE A 695 -5.16 -16.04 12.39
CA PHE A 695 -5.58 -14.78 13.03
C PHE A 695 -5.22 -14.74 14.53
N ALA A 696 -5.38 -15.88 15.22
CA ALA A 696 -5.03 -16.00 16.63
C ALA A 696 -3.54 -16.36 16.82
N GLU A 697 -2.93 -17.10 15.90
CA GLU A 697 -1.49 -17.38 15.94
C GLU A 697 -0.65 -16.11 15.80
N ASN A 698 -0.94 -15.28 14.80
CA ASN A 698 -0.24 -14.00 14.56
C ASN A 698 -0.27 -13.10 15.80
N MET A 699 -1.43 -13.00 16.45
CA MET A 699 -1.58 -12.26 17.70
C MET A 699 -0.70 -12.86 18.81
N GLY A 700 -0.75 -14.19 18.99
CA GLY A 700 0.03 -14.85 20.02
C GLY A 700 1.53 -14.71 19.82
N ASP A 701 2.03 -14.94 18.59
CA ASP A 701 3.44 -14.76 18.26
C ASP A 701 3.90 -13.32 18.42
N PHE A 702 3.05 -12.34 18.08
CA PHE A 702 3.39 -10.94 18.24
C PHE A 702 3.58 -10.54 19.71
N PHE A 703 2.68 -10.94 20.61
CA PHE A 703 2.83 -10.63 22.04
C PHE A 703 4.01 -11.37 22.69
N ILE A 704 4.24 -12.63 22.31
CA ILE A 704 5.43 -13.40 22.74
C ILE A 704 6.73 -12.77 22.21
N PHE A 705 6.73 -12.28 20.96
CA PHE A 705 7.84 -11.54 20.37
C PHE A 705 8.12 -10.25 21.15
N LEU A 706 7.09 -9.44 21.46
CA LEU A 706 7.26 -8.19 22.20
C LEU A 706 7.93 -8.45 23.55
N ARG A 707 7.45 -9.41 24.35
CA ARG A 707 8.06 -9.74 25.65
C ARG A 707 9.54 -10.12 25.57
N ARG A 708 9.95 -10.75 24.45
CA ARG A 708 11.33 -11.24 24.23
C ARG A 708 12.27 -10.19 23.62
N PHE A 709 11.76 -9.27 22.80
CA PHE A 709 12.60 -8.41 21.95
C PHE A 709 12.29 -6.90 22.02
N ALA A 710 11.15 -6.50 22.59
CA ALA A 710 10.66 -5.12 22.66
C ALA A 710 9.63 -4.92 23.81
N ASP A 711 9.99 -5.31 25.03
CA ASP A 711 9.09 -5.33 26.21
C ASP A 711 8.56 -3.93 26.58
N GLU A 712 9.35 -2.88 26.28
CA GLU A 712 8.97 -1.48 26.42
C GLU A 712 7.70 -1.10 25.63
N VAL A 713 7.39 -1.81 24.54
CA VAL A 713 6.17 -1.57 23.75
C VAL A 713 4.93 -2.01 24.52
N LEU A 714 4.99 -3.15 25.23
CA LEU A 714 3.90 -3.62 26.08
C LEU A 714 3.58 -2.62 27.21
N GLU A 715 4.62 -2.03 27.79
CA GLU A 715 4.46 -1.05 28.87
C GLU A 715 3.86 0.27 28.37
N SER A 716 4.34 0.77 27.22
CA SER A 716 3.90 2.03 26.62
C SER A 716 2.44 2.02 26.14
N SER A 717 1.89 0.84 25.85
CA SER A 717 0.59 0.66 25.21
C SER A 717 -0.36 -0.24 26.00
N ALA A 718 -0.26 -0.23 27.33
CA ALA A 718 -1.03 -1.08 28.24
C ALA A 718 -2.56 -1.00 28.02
N ASP A 719 -3.10 0.17 27.62
CA ASP A 719 -4.54 0.35 27.35
C ASP A 719 -5.08 -0.58 26.24
N SER A 720 -4.21 -1.07 25.34
CA SER A 720 -4.60 -2.08 24.33
C SER A 720 -4.69 -3.50 24.90
N LEU A 721 -4.06 -3.78 26.04
CA LEU A 721 -3.98 -5.13 26.63
C LEU A 721 -5.33 -5.61 27.19
N GLU A 722 -6.24 -4.72 27.60
CA GLU A 722 -7.60 -5.08 28.04
C GLU A 722 -8.31 -5.97 26.99
N GLN A 723 -8.11 -5.66 25.70
CA GLN A 723 -8.74 -6.38 24.59
C GLN A 723 -8.09 -7.75 24.36
N VAL A 724 -6.78 -7.86 24.61
CA VAL A 724 -6.04 -9.12 24.61
C VAL A 724 -6.48 -10.01 25.76
N LEU A 725 -6.69 -9.45 26.95
CA LEU A 725 -7.21 -10.16 28.12
C LEU A 725 -8.66 -10.62 27.92
N ASN A 726 -9.51 -9.80 27.30
CA ASN A 726 -10.86 -10.20 26.89
C ASN A 726 -10.82 -11.40 25.93
N PHE A 727 -9.93 -11.37 24.94
CA PHE A 727 -9.73 -12.50 24.04
C PHE A 727 -9.22 -13.76 24.75
N ILE A 728 -8.17 -13.66 25.57
CA ILE A 728 -7.64 -14.80 26.33
C ILE A 728 -8.72 -15.42 27.23
N THR A 729 -9.47 -14.59 27.97
CA THR A 729 -10.55 -15.03 28.87
C THR A 729 -11.64 -15.78 28.11
N VAL A 730 -12.04 -15.30 26.93
CA VAL A 730 -13.13 -15.90 26.13
C VAL A 730 -12.71 -17.20 25.43
N PHE A 731 -11.47 -17.29 24.95
CA PHE A 731 -11.04 -18.38 24.05
C PHE A 731 -10.18 -19.46 24.73
N MET A 732 -9.33 -19.13 25.71
CA MET A 732 -8.36 -20.07 26.30
C MET A 732 -9.03 -21.30 26.90
N GLY A 733 -10.03 -21.12 27.75
CA GLY A 733 -10.77 -22.22 28.38
C GLY A 733 -11.87 -22.85 27.53
N ASN A 734 -12.12 -22.38 26.30
CA ASN A 734 -13.38 -22.67 25.60
C ASN A 734 -13.22 -23.44 24.28
N VAL A 735 -13.46 -24.75 24.34
CA VAL A 735 -13.37 -25.70 23.21
C VAL A 735 -14.38 -25.42 22.08
N ASP A 736 -15.51 -24.77 22.38
CA ASP A 736 -16.55 -24.43 21.39
C ASP A 736 -16.22 -23.14 20.62
N ARG A 737 -15.23 -22.37 21.09
CA ARG A 737 -14.76 -21.13 20.48
C ARG A 737 -13.39 -21.27 19.82
N MET A 738 -12.57 -22.21 20.29
CA MET A 738 -11.27 -22.55 19.71
C MET A 738 -11.03 -24.05 19.85
N LYS A 739 -11.09 -24.79 18.75
CA LYS A 739 -11.02 -26.25 18.80
C LYS A 739 -9.61 -26.77 19.03
N ASN A 740 -8.61 -26.12 18.45
CA ASN A 740 -7.21 -26.53 18.52
C ASN A 740 -6.65 -26.38 19.96
N PRO A 741 -6.25 -27.48 20.63
CA PRO A 741 -5.73 -27.43 21.99
C PRO A 741 -4.34 -26.79 22.07
N HIS A 742 -3.53 -26.87 21.01
CA HIS A 742 -2.20 -26.25 20.97
C HIS A 742 -2.29 -24.72 20.93
N LEU A 743 -3.27 -24.20 20.17
CA LEU A 743 -3.56 -22.78 20.09
C LEU A 743 -4.10 -22.24 21.43
N ARG A 744 -5.02 -22.97 22.09
CA ARG A 744 -5.49 -22.63 23.44
C ARG A 744 -4.38 -22.67 24.49
N ALA A 745 -3.49 -23.66 24.44
CA ALA A 745 -2.32 -23.72 25.31
C ALA A 745 -1.33 -22.56 25.06
N LYS A 746 -1.14 -22.15 23.80
CA LYS A 746 -0.34 -20.97 23.44
C LYS A 746 -0.88 -19.69 24.08
N LEU A 747 -2.20 -19.55 24.25
CA LEU A 747 -2.78 -18.38 24.92
C LEU A 747 -2.34 -18.22 26.39
N ALA A 748 -1.90 -19.30 27.05
CA ALA A 748 -1.30 -19.20 28.38
C ALA A 748 0.14 -18.65 28.34
N GLU A 749 0.91 -18.93 27.28
CA GLU A 749 2.20 -18.26 27.03
C GLU A 749 1.99 -16.79 26.66
N VAL A 750 0.93 -16.46 25.90
CA VAL A 750 0.55 -15.07 25.63
C VAL A 750 0.18 -14.34 26.91
N LEU A 751 -0.61 -14.97 27.80
CA LEU A 751 -0.99 -14.42 29.09
C LEU A 751 0.25 -14.15 29.97
N GLU A 752 1.17 -15.11 30.05
CA GLU A 752 2.47 -14.93 30.73
C GLU A 752 3.22 -13.72 30.16
N ALA A 753 3.33 -13.63 28.82
CA ALA A 753 4.07 -12.58 28.14
C ALA A 753 3.50 -11.16 28.31
N VAL A 754 2.17 -11.00 28.48
CA VAL A 754 1.55 -9.68 28.67
C VAL A 754 1.48 -9.23 30.14
N MET A 755 1.69 -10.13 31.10
CA MET A 755 1.59 -9.81 32.54
C MET A 755 2.75 -8.99 33.09
N PRO A 756 2.56 -8.32 34.25
CA PRO A 756 3.66 -7.78 35.02
C PRO A 756 4.50 -8.92 35.63
N HIS A 757 5.77 -9.03 35.24
CA HIS A 757 6.69 -10.04 35.78
C HIS A 757 7.33 -9.55 37.09
N LEU A 758 7.19 -10.34 38.16
CA LEU A 758 7.89 -10.12 39.42
C LEU A 758 9.24 -10.85 39.40
N GLU A 759 10.23 -10.28 38.70
CA GLU A 759 11.59 -10.84 38.73
C GLU A 759 12.27 -10.57 40.09
N PRO A 760 12.94 -11.57 40.71
CA PRO A 760 13.68 -11.36 41.95
C PRO A 760 14.79 -10.31 41.79
N VAL A 761 14.87 -9.38 42.74
CA VAL A 761 15.83 -8.26 42.71
C VAL A 761 17.27 -8.77 42.66
N SER A 762 17.90 -8.64 41.48
CA SER A 762 19.36 -8.70 41.37
C SER A 762 19.95 -7.36 41.83
N PRO A 763 20.84 -7.33 42.83
CA PRO A 763 21.38 -6.08 43.35
C PRO A 763 22.25 -5.39 42.29
N GLY A 764 21.84 -4.20 41.86
CA GLY A 764 22.60 -3.33 40.96
C GLY A 764 21.93 -2.97 39.63
N LEU A 765 20.82 -3.62 39.24
CA LEU A 765 20.03 -3.20 38.06
C LEU A 765 18.84 -2.32 38.46
N THR A 766 18.66 -1.20 37.76
CA THR A 766 17.43 -0.43 37.76
C THR A 766 16.29 -1.26 37.15
N GLN A 767 15.25 -1.51 37.95
CA GLN A 767 14.07 -2.26 37.54
C GLN A 767 13.27 -1.49 36.46
N PRO A 768 12.80 -2.14 35.38
CA PRO A 768 11.75 -1.57 34.54
C PRO A 768 10.46 -1.53 35.35
N ILE A 769 9.95 -0.33 35.63
CA ILE A 769 8.74 -0.13 36.43
C ILE A 769 7.52 -0.47 35.56
N MET A 770 6.99 -1.69 35.71
CA MET A 770 5.83 -2.20 34.95
C MET A 770 4.47 -1.64 35.43
N PHE A 771 4.39 -0.35 35.72
CA PHE A 771 3.24 0.29 36.38
C PHE A 771 1.95 0.26 35.54
N GLN A 772 2.05 0.52 34.22
CA GLN A 772 0.90 0.57 33.32
C GLN A 772 0.31 -0.82 33.12
N ARG A 773 1.16 -1.84 32.89
CA ARG A 773 0.73 -3.25 32.85
C ARG A 773 0.09 -3.66 34.17
N HIS A 774 0.78 -3.45 35.29
CA HIS A 774 0.25 -3.82 36.60
C HIS A 774 -1.11 -3.17 36.89
N ARG A 775 -1.30 -1.88 36.55
CA ARG A 775 -2.62 -1.23 36.63
C ARG A 775 -3.68 -2.00 35.85
N VAL A 776 -3.46 -2.27 34.56
CA VAL A 776 -4.46 -2.91 33.69
C VAL A 776 -4.87 -4.27 34.23
N PHE A 777 -3.93 -5.09 34.69
CA PHE A 777 -4.22 -6.38 35.30
C PHE A 777 -5.01 -6.27 36.60
N CYS A 778 -4.59 -5.40 37.52
CA CYS A 778 -5.30 -5.20 38.79
C CYS A 778 -6.68 -4.53 38.64
N THR A 779 -6.96 -3.88 37.51
CA THR A 779 -8.28 -3.32 37.18
C THR A 779 -9.11 -4.20 36.22
N TYR A 780 -8.63 -5.41 35.88
CA TYR A 780 -9.27 -6.22 34.85
C TYR A 780 -10.58 -6.85 35.34
N HIS A 781 -11.71 -6.31 34.87
CA HIS A 781 -13.05 -6.63 35.36
C HIS A 781 -13.45 -8.12 35.31
N HIS A 782 -12.84 -8.92 34.42
CA HIS A 782 -13.14 -10.35 34.27
C HIS A 782 -12.03 -11.27 34.80
N ALA A 783 -11.17 -10.80 35.71
CA ALA A 783 -10.09 -11.58 36.31
C ALA A 783 -10.53 -12.97 36.88
N PRO A 784 -11.70 -13.13 37.54
CA PRO A 784 -12.17 -14.45 37.99
C PRO A 784 -12.38 -15.45 36.84
N HIS A 785 -12.95 -15.01 35.71
CA HIS A 785 -13.15 -15.86 34.53
C HIS A 785 -11.83 -16.14 33.79
N LEU A 786 -10.86 -15.22 33.84
CA LEU A 786 -9.52 -15.45 33.31
C LEU A 786 -8.79 -16.56 34.09
N ALA A 787 -8.92 -16.56 35.42
CA ALA A 787 -8.40 -17.63 36.28
C ALA A 787 -9.13 -18.97 36.04
N GLU A 788 -10.46 -18.95 35.89
CA GLU A 788 -11.26 -20.13 35.53
C GLU A 788 -10.83 -20.72 34.17
N ALA A 789 -10.64 -19.87 33.16
CA ALA A 789 -10.16 -20.27 31.83
C ALA A 789 -8.75 -20.90 31.88
N LEU A 790 -7.86 -20.35 32.71
CA LEU A 790 -6.49 -20.85 32.89
C LEU A 790 -6.49 -22.24 33.53
N ILE A 791 -7.27 -22.42 34.60
CA ILE A 791 -7.43 -23.72 35.27
C ILE A 791 -8.07 -24.74 34.31
N THR A 792 -9.07 -24.33 33.54
CA THR A 792 -9.72 -25.19 32.54
C THR A 792 -8.72 -25.69 31.49
N VAL A 793 -7.90 -24.80 30.94
CA VAL A 793 -6.89 -25.21 29.94
C VAL A 793 -5.76 -26.05 30.56
N PHE A 794 -5.35 -25.77 31.80
CA PHE A 794 -4.39 -26.60 32.55
C PHE A 794 -4.90 -28.05 32.68
N VAL A 795 -6.19 -28.22 33.01
CA VAL A 795 -6.84 -29.52 33.12
C VAL A 795 -6.96 -30.20 31.76
N ASP A 796 -7.41 -29.50 30.71
CA ASP A 796 -7.52 -30.03 29.35
C ASP A 796 -6.18 -30.59 28.83
N ILE A 797 -5.06 -29.93 29.12
CA ILE A 797 -3.72 -30.37 28.70
C ILE A 797 -3.39 -31.75 29.28
N GLU A 798 -3.78 -32.07 30.52
CA GLU A 798 -3.55 -33.39 31.10
C GLU A 798 -4.26 -34.50 30.32
N PHE A 799 -5.46 -34.23 29.81
CA PHE A 799 -6.31 -35.19 29.09
C PHE A 799 -6.05 -35.28 27.58
N THR A 800 -5.10 -34.51 27.03
CA THR A 800 -4.59 -34.76 25.67
C THR A 800 -3.89 -36.13 25.61
N GLY A 801 -4.24 -36.96 24.62
CA GLY A 801 -4.18 -38.43 24.77
C GLY A 801 -2.93 -39.17 24.30
N ASP A 802 -1.82 -38.52 23.89
CA ASP A 802 -0.68 -39.20 23.24
C ASP A 802 0.56 -39.32 24.16
N PRO A 803 1.19 -40.51 24.26
CA PRO A 803 2.41 -40.72 25.07
C PRO A 803 3.61 -39.81 24.75
N HIS A 804 3.78 -39.33 23.51
CA HIS A 804 4.88 -38.44 23.15
C HIS A 804 4.72 -37.01 23.69
N GLN A 805 3.58 -36.70 24.31
CA GLN A 805 3.24 -35.35 24.77
C GLN A 805 3.83 -34.97 26.13
N PHE A 806 4.63 -35.80 26.84
CA PHE A 806 5.09 -35.43 28.19
C PHE A 806 5.88 -34.10 28.21
N GLU A 807 6.87 -33.94 27.33
CA GLU A 807 7.63 -32.69 27.20
C GLU A 807 6.73 -31.54 26.73
N GLN A 808 5.80 -31.82 25.81
CA GLN A 808 4.86 -30.83 25.27
C GLN A 808 3.89 -30.31 26.36
N LYS A 809 3.33 -31.20 27.19
CA LYS A 809 2.49 -30.88 28.35
C LYS A 809 3.28 -30.12 29.42
N PHE A 810 4.56 -30.44 29.62
CA PHE A 810 5.42 -29.65 30.50
C PHE A 810 5.64 -28.24 29.95
N ASN A 811 5.97 -28.11 28.66
CA ASN A 811 6.15 -26.83 27.99
C ASN A 811 4.87 -25.97 28.02
N TYR A 812 3.68 -26.55 27.88
CA TYR A 812 2.42 -25.81 28.00
C TYR A 812 2.06 -25.40 29.43
N ARG A 813 2.41 -26.20 30.45
CA ARG A 813 2.17 -25.83 31.85
C ARG A 813 3.20 -24.82 32.38
N ARG A 814 4.41 -24.78 31.82
CA ARG A 814 5.51 -23.93 32.29
C ARG A 814 5.14 -22.43 32.36
N PRO A 815 4.50 -21.80 31.33
CA PRO A 815 4.05 -20.42 31.41
C PRO A 815 2.98 -20.18 32.48
N MET A 816 2.24 -21.21 32.92
CA MET A 816 1.12 -21.07 33.86
C MET A 816 1.57 -20.92 35.31
N TYR A 817 2.73 -21.47 35.69
CA TYR A 817 3.18 -21.43 37.08
C TYR A 817 3.46 -20.00 37.60
N PRO A 818 4.13 -19.09 36.87
CA PRO A 818 4.24 -17.69 37.26
C PRO A 818 2.89 -16.99 37.42
N ILE A 819 1.91 -17.31 36.55
CA ILE A 819 0.56 -16.75 36.59
C ILE A 819 -0.14 -17.12 37.89
N LEU A 820 -0.19 -18.42 38.19
CA LEU A 820 -0.82 -18.95 39.40
C LEU A 820 -0.11 -18.46 40.68
N ALA A 821 1.20 -18.19 40.60
CA ALA A 821 1.96 -17.56 41.68
C ALA A 821 1.76 -16.04 41.81
N HIS A 822 1.21 -15.36 40.79
CA HIS A 822 0.83 -13.95 40.82
C HIS A 822 -0.63 -13.71 41.26
N VAL A 823 -1.45 -14.75 41.26
CA VAL A 823 -2.86 -14.73 41.71
C VAL A 823 -3.11 -14.73 43.25
N PRO A 824 -2.15 -14.87 44.20
CA PRO A 824 -2.49 -14.86 45.62
C PRO A 824 -2.65 -13.46 46.24
N ASN A 825 -3.71 -13.32 47.06
CA ASN A 825 -4.03 -12.29 48.06
C ASN A 825 -4.74 -10.98 47.65
N SER A 826 -4.88 -10.60 46.38
CA SER A 826 -5.45 -9.28 46.03
C SER A 826 -6.98 -9.15 46.14
N GLU A 827 -7.76 -10.23 45.99
CA GLU A 827 -9.25 -10.14 45.92
C GLU A 827 -10.04 -10.98 46.95
N ILE A 828 -9.39 -11.82 47.76
CA ILE A 828 -10.11 -12.70 48.72
C ILE A 828 -10.76 -11.90 49.86
N HIS A 829 -10.24 -10.73 50.23
CA HIS A 829 -10.70 -9.96 51.39
C HIS A 829 -11.90 -9.02 51.13
N VAL A 830 -12.28 -8.77 49.87
CA VAL A 830 -13.40 -7.83 49.57
C VAL A 830 -14.76 -8.53 49.73
N GLY A 831 -14.86 -9.81 49.39
CA GLY A 831 -16.09 -10.60 49.53
C GLY A 831 -16.50 -10.90 50.97
N GLU A 832 -15.53 -11.10 51.88
CA GLU A 832 -15.82 -11.41 53.30
C GLU A 832 -16.55 -10.26 54.01
N GLY A 833 -16.23 -9.01 53.68
CA GLY A 833 -16.86 -7.83 54.30
C GLY A 833 -18.33 -7.62 53.93
N GLN A 834 -18.72 -7.94 52.69
CA GLN A 834 -20.13 -7.84 52.26
C GLN A 834 -20.98 -9.01 52.78
N LEU A 835 -20.44 -10.25 52.75
CA LEU A 835 -21.15 -11.42 53.26
C LEU A 835 -21.35 -11.37 54.79
N GLN A 836 -20.43 -10.78 55.56
CA GLN A 836 -20.65 -10.54 56.99
C GLN A 836 -21.69 -9.45 57.28
N ALA A 837 -21.80 -8.42 56.43
CA ALA A 837 -22.80 -7.36 56.59
C ALA A 837 -24.23 -7.87 56.32
N GLU A 838 -24.42 -8.70 55.29
CA GLU A 838 -25.74 -9.29 55.00
C GLU A 838 -26.17 -10.32 56.07
N HIS A 839 -25.23 -11.08 56.64
CA HIS A 839 -25.54 -12.00 57.75
C HIS A 839 -25.90 -11.30 59.07
N GLN A 840 -25.48 -10.04 59.29
CA GLN A 840 -25.92 -9.25 60.45
C GLN A 840 -27.25 -8.51 60.23
N ALA A 841 -27.73 -8.41 58.98
CA ALA A 841 -29.02 -7.78 58.65
C ALA A 841 -30.21 -8.76 58.68
N PHE A 842 -29.96 -10.07 58.77
CA PHE A 842 -30.97 -11.15 58.79
C PHE A 842 -30.90 -12.04 60.06
N GLY A 843 -30.36 -11.51 61.16
CA GLY A 843 -30.32 -12.15 62.48
C GLY A 843 -31.42 -11.67 63.42
#